data_AF-A0A833FXJ5-F1
#
_entry.id   AF-A0A833FXJ5-F1
#
_cell.length_a   1.000
_cell.length_b   1.000
_cell.length_c   1.000
_cell.angle_alpha   90.00
_cell.angle_beta   90.00
_cell.angle_gamma   90.00
#
_symmetry.space_group_name_H-M   'P 1'
#
loop_
_entity.id
_entity.type
_entity.pdbx_description
1 polymer ?
#
loop_
_entity_poly.entity_id
_entity_poly.type
_entity_poly.pdbx_seq_one_letter_code
_entity_poly.pdbx_strand_id
1 'polypeptide(L)'
;MNGTNAAGLAGRSLTALREQGLTLKVFAGTLCLSAFLLFSVQPMFARMVLPRLGGSPSVWAVSMCFFQAVLLLGYCYAHGLNRYVRPGMAILVHMTLLGAGFLALPIALGNSEPPAGDAYLWLVGVLALGVGLPFFAVSATAPLLQSWFSRTGHPHAADPYFLYGASNLGSLAALLAYPVLIEPLFGLGLQSRLWSAGFVMLAAAILFAGAILVASGGARERDEKNAIVAVTPRPAWHERALWVGLAAVPSGLLVAFTTFLTTDIASAPFLWVLPLALFLLTFIMVFKEKPTIPHAGLVAWLPRLVAFAVIGLGLLGDMGWYLGTAFGLLAFIATALVCHRELYLKRPAPEHLTEFYLWMSLGGVLGGVFAALLAPQLFNSILEFPLLMAAGLLLRPGVLKSLTNRGALASVAIAVGAGVAMLLAIDQLIAASVLPPDMRIKMVLVVLLACGILLFSDAPARQLSSAALVVLALGILPFGKNVGEAERSFFGVHRVVESADGRHRLLFHGVTMHGAMRVKDAADKPVAEPLPATYYHPKGTMARGIELARALLGPDAKVRIGIVGLGTGAMACNGKPGDDWKFYEIDPVVVSIAKDRSRFSFLSRCTPSAPIVVGDARLTLSKEKPASFDYLVVDAFSSDAIPVHLLTVEALELYLSKLSDKGVLALHVSNRHLDLPPIVAATAAKTKAAGAVYVFDLPEGPAYDASASQVILIAKDKAALEAAKAMKGARLLTPGTTAAWTDDYSNILGAIIAKRLK
;
A
#
# COMPACT_ATOMS: atom_id res chain seq x y z
N MET A 1 -43.40 5.35 -60.97
CA MET A 1 -42.49 4.34 -60.38
C MET A 1 -41.32 5.06 -59.73
N ASN A 2 -41.34 5.29 -58.41
CA ASN A 2 -40.18 5.80 -57.64
C ASN A 2 -40.43 5.66 -56.11
N GLY A 3 -40.92 4.49 -55.68
CA GLY A 3 -41.26 4.22 -54.27
C GLY A 3 -40.34 3.24 -53.54
N THR A 4 -39.45 2.54 -54.26
CA THR A 4 -38.72 1.37 -53.70
C THR A 4 -37.30 1.66 -53.23
N ASN A 5 -36.72 2.84 -53.52
CA ASN A 5 -35.34 3.16 -53.10
C ASN A 5 -35.22 3.84 -51.73
N ALA A 6 -36.27 4.49 -51.21
CA ALA A 6 -36.22 5.17 -49.91
C ALA A 6 -36.23 4.19 -48.71
N ALA A 7 -37.00 3.10 -48.79
CA ALA A 7 -37.07 2.09 -47.75
C ALA A 7 -35.76 1.25 -47.63
N GLY A 8 -35.10 0.98 -48.76
CA GLY A 8 -33.81 0.28 -48.78
C GLY A 8 -32.63 1.12 -48.26
N LEU A 9 -32.65 2.43 -48.50
CA LEU A 9 -31.66 3.38 -47.97
C LEU A 9 -31.85 3.65 -46.47
N ALA A 10 -33.10 3.78 -46.00
CA ALA A 10 -33.41 3.90 -44.58
C ALA A 10 -33.10 2.60 -43.80
N GLY A 11 -33.40 1.43 -44.38
CA GLY A 11 -33.06 0.13 -43.80
C GLY A 11 -31.56 -0.13 -43.68
N ARG A 12 -30.77 0.28 -44.70
CA ARG A 12 -29.29 0.22 -44.68
C ARG A 12 -28.67 1.20 -43.67
N SER A 13 -29.25 2.39 -43.52
CA SER A 13 -28.85 3.37 -42.50
C SER A 13 -29.04 2.84 -41.08
N LEU A 14 -30.20 2.21 -40.81
CA LEU A 14 -30.51 1.64 -39.49
C LEU A 14 -29.67 0.41 -39.15
N THR A 15 -29.33 -0.44 -40.13
CA THR A 15 -28.43 -1.58 -39.92
C THR A 15 -27.00 -1.12 -39.66
N ALA A 16 -26.48 -0.15 -40.44
CA ALA A 16 -25.16 0.43 -40.21
C ALA A 16 -25.04 1.10 -38.83
N LEU A 17 -26.05 1.84 -38.38
CA LEU A 17 -26.08 2.43 -37.03
C LEU A 17 -26.13 1.38 -35.92
N ARG A 18 -26.85 0.27 -36.14
CA ARG A 18 -26.90 -0.86 -35.20
C ARG A 18 -25.56 -1.60 -35.12
N GLU A 19 -24.90 -1.82 -36.25
CA GLU A 19 -23.58 -2.46 -36.34
C GLU A 19 -22.48 -1.59 -35.70
N GLN A 20 -22.53 -0.27 -35.90
CA GLN A 20 -21.65 0.69 -35.23
C GLN A 20 -21.85 0.68 -33.71
N GLY A 21 -23.11 0.74 -33.25
CA GLY A 21 -23.44 0.69 -31.83
C GLY A 21 -23.03 -0.63 -31.17
N LEU A 22 -23.16 -1.76 -31.87
CA LEU A 22 -22.72 -3.07 -31.38
C LEU A 22 -21.20 -3.14 -31.27
N THR A 23 -20.47 -2.67 -32.28
CA THR A 23 -18.99 -2.64 -32.29
C THR A 23 -18.48 -1.87 -31.07
N LEU A 24 -18.97 -0.65 -30.84
CA LEU A 24 -18.54 0.14 -29.68
C LEU A 24 -18.83 -0.56 -28.34
N LYS A 25 -20.03 -1.13 -28.17
CA LYS A 25 -20.43 -1.83 -26.94
C LYS A 25 -19.56 -3.05 -26.65
N VAL A 26 -19.24 -3.85 -27.67
CA VAL A 26 -18.41 -5.06 -27.53
C VAL A 26 -16.99 -4.66 -27.11
N PHE A 27 -16.37 -3.71 -27.81
CA PHE A 27 -15.01 -3.28 -27.50
C PHE A 27 -14.92 -2.61 -26.12
N ALA A 28 -15.82 -1.68 -25.80
CA ALA A 28 -15.83 -1.01 -24.50
C ALA A 28 -16.16 -1.97 -23.35
N GLY A 29 -17.12 -2.88 -23.54
CA GLY A 29 -17.50 -3.90 -22.56
C GLY A 29 -16.38 -4.90 -22.29
N THR A 30 -15.69 -5.36 -23.35
CA THR A 30 -14.56 -6.28 -23.22
C THR A 30 -13.37 -5.62 -22.51
N LEU A 31 -13.08 -4.35 -22.83
CA LEU A 31 -12.06 -3.55 -22.12
C LEU A 31 -12.40 -3.37 -20.64
N CYS A 32 -13.66 -3.05 -20.34
CA CYS A 32 -14.14 -2.89 -18.97
C CYS A 32 -14.00 -4.20 -18.18
N LEU A 33 -14.43 -5.34 -18.76
CA LEU A 33 -14.29 -6.66 -18.15
C LEU A 33 -12.81 -7.04 -17.93
N SER A 34 -11.97 -6.84 -18.94
CA SER A 34 -10.52 -7.09 -18.84
C SER A 34 -9.89 -6.29 -17.70
N ALA A 35 -10.19 -5.00 -17.62
CA ALA A 35 -9.70 -4.13 -16.58
C ALA A 35 -10.23 -4.49 -15.19
N PHE A 36 -11.50 -4.88 -15.09
CA PHE A 36 -12.11 -5.36 -13.85
C PHE A 36 -11.39 -6.61 -13.33
N LEU A 37 -11.09 -7.59 -14.21
CA LEU A 37 -10.35 -8.79 -13.84
C LEU A 37 -8.91 -8.47 -13.42
N LEU A 38 -8.21 -7.58 -14.15
CA LEU A 38 -6.86 -7.14 -13.80
C LEU A 38 -6.78 -6.45 -12.45
N PHE A 39 -7.81 -5.70 -12.05
CA PHE A 39 -7.79 -4.96 -10.78
C PHE A 39 -8.37 -5.75 -9.61
N SER A 40 -9.29 -6.69 -9.85
CA SER A 40 -9.85 -7.54 -8.78
C SER A 40 -8.88 -8.65 -8.34
N VAL A 41 -8.01 -9.13 -9.24
CA VAL A 41 -7.04 -10.19 -8.92
C VAL A 41 -5.94 -9.73 -7.96
N GLN A 42 -5.56 -8.45 -8.02
CA GLN A 42 -4.45 -7.91 -7.22
C GLN A 42 -4.73 -7.99 -5.71
N PRO A 43 -5.83 -7.42 -5.17
CA PRO A 43 -6.14 -7.54 -3.75
C PRO A 43 -6.50 -8.97 -3.35
N MET A 44 -7.11 -9.76 -4.25
CA MET A 44 -7.37 -11.19 -4.01
C MET A 44 -6.08 -11.98 -3.77
N PHE A 45 -5.10 -11.84 -4.66
CA PHE A 45 -3.83 -12.55 -4.53
C PHE A 45 -3.01 -12.00 -3.36
N ALA A 46 -3.00 -10.68 -3.15
CA ALA A 46 -2.33 -10.09 -1.99
C ALA A 46 -2.87 -10.68 -0.68
N ARG A 47 -4.20 -10.83 -0.54
CA ARG A 47 -4.83 -11.49 0.63
C ARG A 47 -4.42 -12.94 0.78
N MET A 48 -4.32 -13.70 -0.32
CA MET A 48 -3.80 -15.06 -0.27
C MET A 48 -2.39 -15.10 0.31
N VAL A 49 -1.53 -14.12 0.02
CA VAL A 49 -0.12 -14.06 0.45
C VAL A 49 0.04 -13.61 1.90
N LEU A 50 -0.87 -12.79 2.44
CA LEU A 50 -0.78 -12.23 3.80
C LEU A 50 -0.45 -13.26 4.90
N PRO A 51 -1.00 -14.49 4.90
CA PRO A 51 -0.65 -15.52 5.87
C PRO A 51 0.82 -15.90 5.97
N ARG A 52 1.66 -15.52 5.00
CA ARG A 52 3.10 -15.83 4.98
C ARG A 52 3.99 -14.64 5.28
N LEU A 53 3.58 -13.43 4.94
CA LEU A 53 4.39 -12.21 5.07
C LEU A 53 3.88 -11.22 6.12
N GLY A 54 2.67 -11.42 6.64
CA GLY A 54 1.99 -10.41 7.45
C GLY A 54 1.48 -9.22 6.65
N GLY A 55 0.84 -8.29 7.36
CA GLY A 55 0.13 -7.13 6.79
C GLY A 55 0.99 -5.89 6.57
N SER A 56 2.19 -6.01 5.98
CA SER A 56 3.07 -4.84 5.80
C SER A 56 2.70 -3.95 4.60
N PRO A 57 2.88 -2.62 4.68
CA PRO A 57 2.71 -1.72 3.52
C PRO A 57 3.59 -2.09 2.32
N SER A 58 4.78 -2.65 2.56
CA SER A 58 5.71 -3.06 1.50
C SER A 58 5.17 -4.22 0.67
N VAL A 59 4.39 -5.15 1.24
CA VAL A 59 3.75 -6.23 0.46
C VAL A 59 2.89 -5.64 -0.66
N TRP A 60 2.11 -4.60 -0.35
CA TRP A 60 1.31 -3.89 -1.35
C TRP A 60 2.20 -3.18 -2.37
N ALA A 61 3.24 -2.46 -1.93
CA ALA A 61 4.10 -1.68 -2.82
C ALA A 61 4.85 -2.58 -3.82
N VAL A 62 5.40 -3.71 -3.35
CA VAL A 62 6.06 -4.72 -4.19
C VAL A 62 5.07 -5.39 -5.13
N SER A 63 3.87 -5.72 -4.65
CA SER A 63 2.82 -6.30 -5.50
C SER A 63 2.42 -5.34 -6.63
N MET A 64 2.24 -4.05 -6.33
CA MET A 64 1.98 -3.02 -7.34
C MET A 64 3.12 -2.92 -8.36
N CYS A 65 4.37 -2.89 -7.90
CA CYS A 65 5.53 -2.88 -8.77
C CYS A 65 5.56 -4.10 -9.71
N PHE A 66 5.27 -5.30 -9.18
CA PHE A 66 5.16 -6.52 -9.97
C PHE A 66 4.05 -6.41 -11.03
N PHE A 67 2.83 -6.03 -10.64
CA PHE A 67 1.71 -5.93 -11.57
C PHE A 67 1.95 -4.87 -12.65
N GLN A 68 2.60 -3.75 -12.32
CA GLN A 68 3.05 -2.76 -13.30
C GLN A 68 4.07 -3.35 -14.27
N ALA A 69 5.05 -4.13 -13.78
CA ALA A 69 6.06 -4.76 -14.62
C ALA A 69 5.46 -5.79 -15.58
N VAL A 70 4.53 -6.63 -15.11
CA VAL A 70 3.84 -7.61 -15.96
C VAL A 70 2.87 -6.93 -16.93
N LEU A 71 2.25 -5.81 -16.55
CA LEU A 71 1.48 -4.96 -17.47
C LEU A 71 2.37 -4.44 -18.61
N LEU A 72 3.56 -3.93 -18.28
CA LEU A 72 4.55 -3.50 -19.27
C LEU A 72 4.93 -4.65 -20.22
N LEU A 73 5.19 -5.84 -19.70
CA LEU A 73 5.46 -7.02 -20.53
C LEU A 73 4.30 -7.34 -21.47
N GLY A 74 3.05 -7.28 -20.99
CA GLY A 74 1.87 -7.48 -21.83
C GLY A 74 1.74 -6.42 -22.92
N TYR A 75 2.14 -5.18 -22.63
CA TYR A 75 2.17 -4.09 -23.61
C TYR A 75 3.30 -4.26 -24.64
N CYS A 76 4.48 -4.74 -24.23
CA CYS A 76 5.56 -5.16 -25.14
C CYS A 76 5.05 -6.23 -26.10
N TYR A 77 4.38 -7.26 -25.57
CA TYR A 77 3.78 -8.33 -26.35
C TYR A 77 2.73 -7.79 -27.32
N ALA A 78 1.80 -6.94 -26.85
CA ALA A 78 0.76 -6.34 -27.69
C ALA A 78 1.33 -5.46 -28.81
N HIS A 79 2.38 -4.68 -28.51
CA HIS A 79 3.08 -3.86 -29.49
C HIS A 79 3.75 -4.73 -30.55
N GLY A 80 4.50 -5.77 -30.14
CA GLY A 80 5.11 -6.72 -31.05
C GLY A 80 4.10 -7.44 -31.94
N LEU A 81 2.99 -7.91 -31.34
CA LEU A 81 1.93 -8.60 -32.07
C LEU A 81 1.28 -7.70 -33.13
N ASN A 82 0.93 -6.46 -32.77
CA ASN A 82 0.32 -5.53 -33.72
C ASN A 82 1.26 -5.04 -34.82
N ARG A 83 2.57 -5.06 -34.58
CA ARG A 83 3.60 -4.62 -35.52
C ARG A 83 4.00 -5.69 -36.51
N TYR A 84 4.10 -6.95 -36.07
CA TYR A 84 4.71 -8.02 -36.88
C TYR A 84 3.72 -9.08 -37.36
N VAL A 85 2.51 -9.14 -36.81
CA VAL A 85 1.54 -10.22 -37.09
C VAL A 85 0.28 -9.67 -37.76
N ARG A 86 -0.21 -10.38 -38.78
CA ARG A 86 -1.47 -10.05 -39.47
C ARG A 86 -2.66 -10.12 -38.50
N PRO A 87 -3.69 -9.27 -38.64
CA PRO A 87 -4.82 -9.21 -37.69
C PRO A 87 -5.49 -10.55 -37.37
N GLY A 88 -5.79 -11.38 -38.38
CA GLY A 88 -6.41 -12.68 -38.17
C GLY A 88 -5.53 -13.66 -37.37
N MET A 89 -4.22 -13.67 -37.64
CA MET A 89 -3.27 -14.49 -36.88
C MET A 89 -3.03 -13.93 -35.48
N ALA A 90 -3.08 -12.60 -35.30
CA ALA A 90 -2.94 -11.98 -33.98
C ALA A 90 -4.02 -12.45 -32.99
N ILE A 91 -5.26 -12.65 -33.47
CA ILE A 91 -6.33 -13.25 -32.67
C ILE A 91 -5.93 -14.66 -32.22
N LEU A 92 -5.49 -15.52 -33.14
CA LEU A 92 -5.10 -16.90 -32.82
C LEU A 92 -3.93 -16.97 -31.82
N VAL A 93 -2.89 -16.15 -32.02
CA VAL A 93 -1.74 -16.10 -31.10
C VAL A 93 -2.17 -15.66 -29.71
N HIS A 94 -3.03 -14.63 -29.63
CA HIS A 94 -3.51 -14.14 -28.34
C HIS A 94 -4.46 -15.13 -27.64
N MET A 95 -5.33 -15.82 -28.39
CA MET A 95 -6.16 -16.89 -27.85
C MET A 95 -5.33 -18.08 -27.36
N THR A 96 -4.20 -18.37 -28.01
CA THR A 96 -3.24 -19.40 -27.54
C THR A 96 -2.61 -18.97 -26.22
N LEU A 97 -2.23 -17.70 -26.07
CA LEU A 97 -1.71 -17.16 -24.81
C LEU A 97 -2.75 -17.20 -23.67
N LEU A 98 -4.01 -16.84 -23.96
CA LEU A 98 -5.12 -16.98 -22.99
C LEU A 98 -5.35 -18.45 -22.64
N GLY A 99 -5.24 -19.35 -23.63
CA GLY A 99 -5.25 -20.80 -23.46
C GLY A 99 -4.16 -21.31 -22.50
N ALA A 100 -2.94 -20.80 -22.63
CA ALA A 100 -1.85 -21.11 -21.71
C ALA A 100 -2.14 -20.60 -20.28
N GLY A 101 -2.88 -19.50 -20.14
CA GLY A 101 -3.32 -18.96 -18.84
C GLY A 101 -4.08 -19.96 -17.97
N PHE A 102 -4.77 -20.94 -18.57
CA PHE A 102 -5.48 -22.00 -17.84
C PHE A 102 -4.54 -22.90 -17.04
N LEU A 103 -3.25 -22.98 -17.38
CA LEU A 103 -2.26 -23.75 -16.62
C LEU A 103 -2.08 -23.23 -15.18
N ALA A 104 -2.46 -21.97 -14.93
CA ALA A 104 -2.37 -21.33 -13.62
C ALA A 104 -3.74 -21.20 -12.92
N LEU A 105 -4.80 -21.79 -13.47
CA LEU A 105 -6.16 -21.70 -12.91
C LEU A 105 -6.59 -23.02 -12.23
N PRO A 106 -7.33 -22.96 -11.11
CA PRO A 106 -7.69 -21.76 -10.35
C PRO A 106 -6.46 -21.15 -9.66
N ILE A 107 -6.46 -19.82 -9.51
CA ILE A 107 -5.36 -19.09 -8.85
C ILE A 107 -5.26 -19.56 -7.40
N ALA A 108 -4.06 -20.00 -7.02
CA ALA A 108 -3.73 -20.48 -5.69
C ALA A 108 -2.25 -20.21 -5.37
N LEU A 109 -1.90 -20.33 -4.09
CA LEU A 109 -0.51 -20.25 -3.65
C LEU A 109 0.16 -21.62 -3.63
N GLY A 110 1.36 -21.71 -4.20
CA GLY A 110 2.24 -22.87 -4.03
C GLY A 110 2.82 -22.94 -2.61
N ASN A 111 3.52 -24.03 -2.26
CA ASN A 111 4.02 -24.28 -0.88
C ASN A 111 5.42 -23.71 -0.60
N SER A 112 5.68 -22.43 -0.92
CA SER A 112 6.94 -21.77 -0.58
C SER A 112 6.86 -20.98 0.73
N GLU A 113 7.95 -20.93 1.49
CA GLU A 113 8.09 -20.07 2.68
C GLU A 113 9.01 -18.88 2.37
N PRO A 114 8.74 -17.69 2.94
CA PRO A 114 9.61 -16.55 2.76
C PRO A 114 10.93 -16.69 3.54
N PRO A 115 12.02 -16.07 3.06
CA PRO A 115 13.26 -15.99 3.83
C PRO A 115 13.06 -15.14 5.10
N ALA A 116 13.95 -15.33 6.08
CA ALA A 116 13.99 -14.45 7.26
C ALA A 116 14.45 -13.04 6.84
N GLY A 117 13.70 -12.00 7.24
CA GLY A 117 13.98 -10.61 6.88
C GLY A 117 13.39 -10.20 5.53
N ASP A 118 14.23 -9.80 4.59
CA ASP A 118 13.82 -9.17 3.33
C ASP A 118 13.15 -10.15 2.36
N ALA A 119 11.83 -10.02 2.18
CA ALA A 119 11.03 -10.90 1.35
C ALA A 119 10.73 -10.36 -0.07
N TYR A 120 11.40 -9.29 -0.51
CA TYR A 120 11.14 -8.61 -1.78
C TYR A 120 11.16 -9.57 -3.00
N LEU A 121 12.28 -10.27 -3.20
CA LEU A 121 12.46 -11.17 -4.36
C LEU A 121 11.57 -12.41 -4.27
N TRP A 122 11.38 -12.93 -3.06
CA TRP A 122 10.50 -14.05 -2.82
C TRP A 122 9.05 -13.73 -3.20
N LEU A 123 8.56 -12.56 -2.79
CA LEU A 123 7.21 -12.09 -3.11
C LEU A 123 7.01 -11.96 -4.63
N VAL A 124 7.99 -11.37 -5.33
CA VAL A 124 7.98 -11.30 -6.80
C VAL A 124 7.90 -12.69 -7.42
N GLY A 125 8.66 -13.67 -6.90
CA GLY A 125 8.60 -15.06 -7.39
C GLY A 125 7.24 -15.72 -7.18
N VAL A 126 6.64 -15.55 -6.00
CA VAL A 126 5.31 -16.08 -5.69
C VAL A 126 4.23 -15.46 -6.58
N LEU A 127 4.28 -14.15 -6.81
CA LEU A 127 3.40 -13.45 -7.73
C LEU A 127 3.57 -13.93 -9.18
N ALA A 128 4.82 -14.09 -9.64
CA ALA A 128 5.13 -14.56 -10.98
C ALA A 128 4.57 -15.96 -11.26
N LEU A 129 4.73 -16.88 -10.32
CA LEU A 129 4.28 -18.27 -10.47
C LEU A 129 2.77 -18.43 -10.23
N GLY A 130 2.19 -17.70 -9.28
CA GLY A 130 0.79 -17.86 -8.89
C GLY A 130 -0.21 -17.12 -9.77
N VAL A 131 0.13 -15.93 -10.27
CA VAL A 131 -0.80 -15.08 -11.04
C VAL A 131 -0.16 -14.43 -12.28
N GLY A 132 1.16 -14.52 -12.45
CA GLY A 132 1.90 -13.82 -13.50
C GLY A 132 1.44 -14.14 -14.91
N LEU A 133 1.26 -15.42 -15.26
CA LEU A 133 0.82 -15.84 -16.60
C LEU A 133 -0.60 -15.35 -16.95
N PRO A 134 -1.65 -15.63 -16.15
CA PRO A 134 -2.99 -15.15 -16.46
C PRO A 134 -3.06 -13.62 -16.43
N PHE A 135 -2.34 -12.95 -15.52
CA PHE A 135 -2.25 -11.49 -15.50
C PHE A 135 -1.58 -10.93 -16.78
N PHE A 136 -0.46 -11.50 -17.22
CA PHE A 136 0.23 -11.15 -18.45
C PHE A 136 -0.65 -11.30 -19.69
N ALA A 137 -1.41 -12.40 -19.77
CA ALA A 137 -2.33 -12.63 -20.87
C ALA A 137 -3.43 -11.55 -20.92
N VAL A 138 -4.05 -11.25 -19.76
CA VAL A 138 -5.12 -10.24 -19.70
C VAL A 138 -4.58 -8.83 -19.93
N SER A 139 -3.36 -8.52 -19.47
CA SER A 139 -2.78 -7.17 -19.54
C SER A 139 -2.54 -6.68 -20.96
N ALA A 140 -2.27 -7.60 -21.90
CA ALA A 140 -2.15 -7.28 -23.33
C ALA A 140 -3.47 -6.83 -24.00
N THR A 141 -4.62 -7.14 -23.40
CA THR A 141 -5.94 -6.96 -24.03
C THR A 141 -6.23 -5.51 -24.36
N ALA A 142 -5.89 -4.58 -23.46
CA ALA A 142 -6.24 -3.16 -23.62
C ALA A 142 -5.61 -2.51 -24.87
N PRO A 143 -4.28 -2.54 -25.05
CA PRO A 143 -3.66 -1.99 -26.27
C PRO A 143 -4.04 -2.78 -27.54
N LEU A 144 -4.26 -4.11 -27.44
CA LEU A 144 -4.71 -4.92 -28.58
C LEU A 144 -6.10 -4.49 -29.07
N LEU A 145 -7.10 -4.47 -28.19
CA LEU A 145 -8.47 -4.12 -28.56
C LEU A 145 -8.59 -2.68 -29.05
N GLN A 146 -7.84 -1.73 -28.47
CA GLN A 146 -7.86 -0.35 -28.96
C GLN A 146 -7.23 -0.22 -30.36
N SER A 147 -6.13 -0.95 -30.61
CA SER A 147 -5.55 -1.01 -31.96
C SER A 147 -6.49 -1.69 -32.95
N TRP A 148 -7.16 -2.79 -32.56
CA TRP A 148 -8.15 -3.46 -33.39
C TRP A 148 -9.35 -2.55 -33.68
N PHE A 149 -9.82 -1.79 -32.68
CA PHE A 149 -10.90 -0.82 -32.87
C PHE A 149 -10.52 0.27 -33.88
N SER A 150 -9.28 0.77 -33.84
CA SER A 150 -8.78 1.74 -34.83
C SER A 150 -8.72 1.21 -36.27
N ARG A 151 -8.79 -0.11 -36.43
CA ARG A 151 -8.82 -0.81 -37.72
C ARG A 151 -10.25 -1.10 -38.20
N THR A 152 -11.27 -0.80 -37.40
CA THR A 152 -12.68 -0.91 -37.81
C THR A 152 -13.12 0.31 -38.62
N GLY A 153 -14.23 0.20 -39.36
CA GLY A 153 -14.86 1.32 -40.06
C GLY A 153 -15.70 2.25 -39.17
N HIS A 154 -15.51 2.21 -37.85
CA HIS A 154 -16.32 3.00 -36.92
C HIS A 154 -15.95 4.50 -36.95
N PRO A 155 -16.90 5.45 -36.81
CA PRO A 155 -16.59 6.89 -36.85
C PRO A 155 -15.53 7.35 -35.83
N HIS A 156 -15.53 6.76 -34.63
CA HIS A 156 -14.53 7.04 -33.59
C HIS A 156 -13.22 6.23 -33.72
N ALA A 157 -13.02 5.45 -34.79
CA ALA A 157 -11.79 4.67 -34.98
C ALA A 157 -10.54 5.55 -35.19
N ALA A 158 -10.73 6.80 -35.63
CA ALA A 158 -9.66 7.78 -35.83
C ALA A 158 -9.06 8.33 -34.51
N ASP A 159 -9.76 8.21 -33.38
CA ASP A 159 -9.24 8.59 -32.04
C ASP A 159 -9.78 7.61 -30.97
N PRO A 160 -9.23 6.38 -30.88
CA PRO A 160 -9.74 5.33 -29.99
C PRO A 160 -9.38 5.56 -28.51
N TYR A 161 -8.59 6.59 -28.18
CA TYR A 161 -8.00 6.78 -26.84
C TYR A 161 -9.04 7.02 -25.73
N PHE A 162 -10.28 7.40 -26.06
CA PHE A 162 -11.37 7.50 -25.08
C PHE A 162 -11.73 6.14 -24.46
N LEU A 163 -11.47 5.03 -25.17
CA LEU A 163 -11.67 3.66 -24.67
C LEU A 163 -10.74 3.35 -23.49
N TYR A 164 -9.63 4.07 -23.35
CA TYR A 164 -8.78 4.00 -22.16
C TYR A 164 -9.53 4.49 -20.91
N GLY A 165 -10.40 5.49 -21.04
CA GLY A 165 -11.30 5.93 -19.97
C GLY A 165 -12.28 4.83 -19.55
N ALA A 166 -12.84 4.08 -20.52
CA ALA A 166 -13.72 2.93 -20.23
C ALA A 166 -12.98 1.79 -19.52
N SER A 167 -11.73 1.51 -19.90
CA SER A 167 -10.87 0.57 -19.19
C SER A 167 -10.64 1.01 -17.74
N ASN A 168 -10.27 2.28 -17.50
CA ASN A 168 -10.05 2.79 -16.14
C ASN A 168 -11.33 2.80 -15.28
N LEU A 169 -12.50 2.95 -15.90
CA LEU A 169 -13.78 2.79 -15.20
C LEU A 169 -13.97 1.35 -14.68
N GLY A 170 -13.64 0.35 -15.49
CA GLY A 170 -13.64 -1.06 -15.07
C GLY A 170 -12.65 -1.34 -13.92
N SER A 171 -11.44 -0.78 -14.01
CA SER A 171 -10.45 -0.81 -12.93
C SER A 171 -10.96 -0.20 -11.62
N LEU A 172 -11.58 0.98 -11.71
CA LEU A 172 -12.14 1.69 -10.56
C LEU A 172 -13.30 0.91 -9.93
N ALA A 173 -14.18 0.34 -10.76
CA ALA A 173 -15.29 -0.49 -10.30
C ALA A 173 -14.79 -1.72 -9.53
N ALA A 174 -13.78 -2.45 -10.05
CA ALA A 174 -13.18 -3.57 -9.34
C ALA A 174 -12.53 -3.16 -8.02
N LEU A 175 -11.77 -2.07 -8.03
CA LEU A 175 -11.08 -1.55 -6.87
C LEU A 175 -12.04 -1.19 -5.72
N LEU A 176 -13.17 -0.53 -6.04
CA LEU A 176 -14.17 -0.16 -5.05
C LEU A 176 -15.06 -1.34 -4.62
N ALA A 177 -15.40 -2.23 -5.56
CA ALA A 177 -16.21 -3.40 -5.28
C ALA A 177 -15.47 -4.40 -4.37
N TYR A 178 -14.14 -4.48 -4.44
CA TYR A 178 -13.40 -5.48 -3.69
C TYR A 178 -13.60 -5.40 -2.17
N PRO A 179 -13.26 -4.29 -1.48
CA PRO A 179 -13.42 -4.20 -0.03
C PRO A 179 -14.88 -4.05 0.44
N VAL A 180 -15.78 -3.54 -0.43
CA VAL A 180 -17.18 -3.24 -0.06
C VAL A 180 -18.13 -4.40 -0.32
N LEU A 181 -17.91 -5.17 -1.39
CA LEU A 181 -18.81 -6.23 -1.84
C LEU A 181 -18.12 -7.60 -1.89
N ILE A 182 -16.95 -7.70 -2.52
CA ILE A 182 -16.35 -9.01 -2.80
C ILE A 182 -15.80 -9.66 -1.51
N GLU A 183 -14.98 -8.93 -0.76
CA GLU A 183 -14.35 -9.43 0.46
C GLU A 183 -15.35 -9.77 1.58
N PRO A 184 -16.36 -8.92 1.89
CA PRO A 184 -17.31 -9.23 2.96
C PRO A 184 -18.23 -10.42 2.65
N LEU A 185 -18.49 -10.69 1.36
CA LEU A 185 -19.49 -11.68 0.92
C LEU A 185 -18.89 -13.03 0.51
N PHE A 186 -17.64 -13.06 0.01
CA PHE A 186 -17.06 -14.26 -0.59
C PHE A 186 -15.71 -14.63 0.01
N GLY A 187 -15.50 -15.92 0.32
CA GLY A 187 -14.19 -16.47 0.65
C GLY A 187 -13.25 -16.55 -0.55
N LEU A 188 -11.93 -16.59 -0.31
CA LEU A 188 -10.88 -16.55 -1.33
C LEU A 188 -11.01 -17.68 -2.37
N GLY A 189 -11.43 -18.88 -1.95
CA GLY A 189 -11.65 -20.01 -2.84
C GLY A 189 -12.77 -19.74 -3.86
N LEU A 190 -13.88 -19.14 -3.42
CA LEU A 190 -14.97 -18.75 -4.34
C LEU A 190 -14.56 -17.57 -5.22
N GLN A 191 -13.84 -16.58 -4.67
CA GLN A 191 -13.29 -15.46 -5.46
C GLN A 191 -12.41 -15.97 -6.61
N SER A 192 -11.51 -16.93 -6.36
CA SER A 192 -10.63 -17.52 -7.37
C SER A 192 -11.41 -18.24 -8.49
N ARG A 193 -12.48 -18.97 -8.13
CA ARG A 193 -13.36 -19.63 -9.11
C ARG A 193 -14.17 -18.64 -9.94
N LEU A 194 -14.74 -17.61 -9.31
CA LEU A 194 -15.48 -16.55 -10.00
C LEU A 194 -14.57 -15.77 -10.95
N TRP A 195 -13.34 -15.48 -10.53
CA TRP A 195 -12.33 -14.85 -11.38
C TRP A 195 -11.99 -15.74 -12.58
N SER A 196 -11.81 -17.05 -12.36
CA SER A 196 -11.57 -18.03 -13.43
C SER A 196 -12.74 -18.08 -14.43
N ALA A 197 -13.99 -18.05 -13.97
CA ALA A 197 -15.15 -17.94 -14.85
C ALA A 197 -15.17 -16.62 -15.64
N GLY A 198 -14.81 -15.51 -14.99
CA GLY A 198 -14.61 -14.21 -15.64
C GLY A 198 -13.53 -14.25 -16.73
N PHE A 199 -12.43 -14.96 -16.50
CA PHE A 199 -11.37 -15.16 -17.48
C PHE A 199 -11.85 -15.89 -18.74
N VAL A 200 -12.66 -16.94 -18.59
CA VAL A 200 -13.30 -17.64 -19.74
C VAL A 200 -14.23 -16.69 -20.49
N MET A 201 -15.07 -15.94 -19.78
CA MET A 201 -15.98 -14.96 -20.37
C MET A 201 -15.20 -13.87 -21.14
N LEU A 202 -14.06 -13.42 -20.60
CA LEU A 202 -13.19 -12.47 -21.28
C LEU A 202 -12.62 -13.06 -22.57
N ALA A 203 -12.13 -14.29 -22.54
CA ALA A 203 -11.59 -14.95 -23.74
C ALA A 203 -12.65 -15.05 -24.85
N ALA A 204 -13.90 -15.39 -24.50
CA ALA A 204 -15.01 -15.40 -25.44
C ALA A 204 -15.33 -13.99 -26.00
N ALA A 205 -15.30 -12.96 -25.16
CA ALA A 205 -15.54 -11.58 -25.56
C ALA A 205 -14.43 -11.03 -26.49
N ILE A 206 -13.16 -11.36 -26.22
CA ILE A 206 -12.01 -11.03 -27.09
C ILE A 206 -12.15 -11.73 -28.44
N LEU A 207 -12.52 -13.01 -28.46
CA LEU A 207 -12.76 -13.75 -29.70
C LEU A 207 -13.88 -13.10 -30.53
N PHE A 208 -14.96 -12.68 -29.88
CA PHE A 208 -16.06 -11.98 -30.54
C PHE A 208 -15.64 -10.61 -31.11
N ALA A 209 -14.88 -9.81 -30.35
CA ALA A 209 -14.29 -8.56 -30.85
C ALA A 209 -13.35 -8.79 -32.04
N GLY A 210 -12.56 -9.87 -32.01
CA GLY A 210 -11.72 -10.30 -33.12
C GLY A 210 -12.52 -10.71 -34.36
N ALA A 211 -13.65 -11.39 -34.19
CA ALA A 211 -14.54 -11.73 -35.31
C ALA A 211 -15.12 -10.47 -35.99
N ILE A 212 -15.49 -9.44 -35.21
CA ILE A 212 -15.93 -8.13 -35.75
C ILE A 212 -14.79 -7.47 -36.53
N LEU A 213 -13.54 -7.53 -36.05
CA LEU A 213 -12.38 -7.01 -36.78
C LEU A 213 -12.20 -7.72 -38.13
N VAL A 214 -12.26 -9.05 -38.17
CA VAL A 214 -12.11 -9.82 -39.41
C VAL A 214 -13.25 -9.51 -40.39
N ALA A 215 -14.48 -9.41 -39.90
CA ALA A 215 -15.65 -9.06 -40.72
C ALA A 215 -15.57 -7.63 -41.28
N SER A 216 -14.99 -6.69 -40.53
CA SER A 216 -14.80 -5.29 -40.96
C SER A 216 -13.57 -5.07 -41.83
N GLY A 217 -12.59 -5.99 -41.82
CA GLY A 217 -11.37 -5.91 -42.63
C GLY A 217 -11.60 -5.79 -44.14
N GLY A 218 -12.70 -6.36 -44.66
CA GLY A 218 -13.08 -6.24 -46.07
C GLY A 218 -13.54 -4.84 -46.51
N ALA A 219 -13.86 -3.94 -45.56
CA ALA A 219 -14.24 -2.56 -45.85
C ALA A 219 -13.00 -1.63 -45.97
N ARG A 220 -11.93 -1.90 -45.22
CA ARG A 220 -10.71 -1.07 -45.22
C ARG A 220 -9.75 -1.35 -46.37
N GLU A 221 -9.69 -2.58 -46.90
CA GLU A 221 -8.97 -2.85 -48.17
C GLU A 221 -9.53 -2.03 -49.35
N ARG A 222 -10.80 -1.60 -49.28
CA ARG A 222 -11.40 -0.67 -50.26
C ARG A 222 -11.02 0.79 -50.04
N ASP A 223 -10.82 1.23 -48.80
CA ASP A 223 -10.41 2.60 -48.45
C ASP A 223 -8.89 2.81 -48.52
N GLU A 224 -8.06 1.80 -48.22
CA GLU A 224 -6.59 1.86 -48.34
C GLU A 224 -6.11 2.03 -49.78
N LYS A 225 -6.87 1.54 -50.77
CA LYS A 225 -6.62 1.86 -52.19
C LYS A 225 -6.84 3.34 -52.55
N ASN A 226 -7.62 4.07 -51.74
CA ASN A 226 -7.94 5.49 -51.96
C ASN A 226 -7.14 6.45 -51.06
N ALA A 227 -6.55 5.98 -49.96
CA ALA A 227 -5.89 6.79 -48.94
C ALA A 227 -4.35 6.72 -48.97
N ILE A 228 -3.73 6.97 -50.14
CA ILE A 228 -2.26 7.03 -50.32
C ILE A 228 -1.63 8.26 -49.60
N VAL A 229 -2.38 9.02 -48.80
CA VAL A 229 -1.98 10.36 -48.34
C VAL A 229 -1.92 10.44 -46.81
N ALA A 230 -0.74 10.84 -46.31
CA ALA A 230 -0.34 11.15 -44.93
C ALA A 230 0.21 9.99 -44.07
N VAL A 231 1.43 9.55 -44.38
CA VAL A 231 2.28 8.82 -43.41
C VAL A 231 2.59 9.77 -42.25
N THR A 232 2.07 9.48 -41.06
CA THR A 232 2.41 10.26 -39.87
C THR A 232 3.86 9.98 -39.44
N PRO A 233 4.66 11.00 -39.08
CA PRO A 233 6.06 10.80 -38.72
C PRO A 233 6.19 10.01 -37.42
N ARG A 234 7.20 9.14 -37.35
CA ARG A 234 7.47 8.35 -36.14
C ARG A 234 7.78 9.27 -34.95
N PRO A 235 7.30 8.94 -33.73
CA PRO A 235 7.63 9.69 -32.54
C PRO A 235 9.13 9.77 -32.31
N ALA A 236 9.60 10.95 -31.91
CA ALA A 236 11.01 11.19 -31.64
C ALA A 236 11.42 10.68 -30.24
N TRP A 237 12.71 10.42 -30.02
CA TRP A 237 13.21 9.93 -28.73
C TRP A 237 12.92 10.86 -27.55
N HIS A 238 12.92 12.17 -27.78
CA HIS A 238 12.59 13.15 -26.75
C HIS A 238 11.11 13.10 -26.34
N GLU A 239 10.20 12.80 -27.26
CA GLU A 239 8.78 12.62 -26.96
C GLU A 239 8.55 11.36 -26.13
N ARG A 240 9.24 10.26 -26.48
CA ARG A 240 9.22 9.01 -25.71
C ARG A 240 9.73 9.23 -24.28
N ALA A 241 10.87 9.91 -24.12
CA ALA A 241 11.43 10.22 -22.80
C ALA A 241 10.48 11.10 -21.98
N LEU A 242 9.79 12.06 -22.63
CA LEU A 242 8.79 12.88 -21.98
C LEU A 242 7.56 12.05 -21.54
N TRP A 243 7.07 11.13 -22.36
CA TRP A 243 5.97 10.24 -21.97
C TRP A 243 6.34 9.39 -20.76
N VAL A 244 7.56 8.86 -20.73
CA VAL A 244 8.11 8.12 -19.58
C VAL A 244 8.11 9.00 -18.34
N GLY A 245 8.65 10.22 -18.40
CA GLY A 245 8.69 11.14 -17.25
C GLY A 245 7.29 11.50 -16.73
N LEU A 246 6.37 11.87 -17.63
CA LEU A 246 4.99 12.22 -17.29
C LEU A 246 4.21 11.05 -16.69
N ALA A 247 4.53 9.81 -17.01
CA ALA A 247 3.91 8.64 -16.38
C ALA A 247 4.62 8.21 -15.08
N ALA A 248 5.94 8.38 -14.99
CA ALA A 248 6.74 7.94 -13.85
C ALA A 248 6.44 8.70 -12.57
N VAL A 249 6.37 10.03 -12.63
CA VAL A 249 6.14 10.85 -11.43
C VAL A 249 4.79 10.57 -10.76
N PRO A 250 3.63 10.62 -11.45
CA PRO A 250 2.36 10.35 -10.79
C PRO A 250 2.21 8.89 -10.34
N SER A 251 2.81 7.92 -11.06
CA SER A 251 2.86 6.52 -10.62
C SER A 251 3.69 6.34 -9.35
N GLY A 252 4.88 6.96 -9.29
CA GLY A 252 5.70 6.96 -8.09
C GLY A 252 4.99 7.65 -6.93
N LEU A 253 4.33 8.78 -7.17
CA LEU A 253 3.58 9.51 -6.14
C LEU A 253 2.45 8.67 -5.56
N LEU A 254 1.74 7.90 -6.40
CA LEU A 254 0.71 6.97 -5.95
C LEU A 254 1.29 5.99 -4.93
N VAL A 255 2.43 5.36 -5.23
CA VAL A 255 3.08 4.39 -4.33
C VAL A 255 3.62 5.07 -3.07
N ALA A 256 4.32 6.18 -3.23
CA ALA A 256 4.96 6.94 -2.16
C ALA A 256 3.93 7.52 -1.18
N PHE A 257 2.88 8.17 -1.69
CA PHE A 257 1.81 8.74 -0.87
C PHE A 257 1.00 7.65 -0.16
N THR A 258 0.75 6.51 -0.82
CA THR A 258 0.08 5.37 -0.17
C THR A 258 0.91 4.84 1.01
N THR A 259 2.24 4.73 0.83
CA THR A 259 3.15 4.29 1.90
C THR A 259 3.19 5.29 3.05
N PHE A 260 3.30 6.59 2.74
CA PHE A 260 3.22 7.68 3.71
C PHE A 260 1.91 7.63 4.51
N LEU A 261 0.77 7.53 3.83
CA LEU A 261 -0.55 7.52 4.42
C LEU A 261 -0.76 6.29 5.34
N THR A 262 -0.28 5.12 4.93
CA THR A 262 -0.45 3.86 5.67
C THR A 262 0.55 3.66 6.80
N THR A 263 1.70 4.35 6.77
CA THR A 263 2.76 4.23 7.79
C THR A 263 2.73 5.38 8.80
N ASP A 264 2.64 6.62 8.30
CA ASP A 264 2.87 7.83 9.12
C ASP A 264 1.56 8.56 9.52
N ILE A 265 0.42 8.21 8.93
CA ILE A 265 -0.88 8.84 9.24
C ILE A 265 -1.78 7.89 10.01
N ALA A 266 -2.15 6.78 9.38
CA ALA A 266 -2.99 5.77 10.02
C ALA A 266 -2.76 4.40 9.37
N SER A 267 -2.51 3.38 10.17
CA SER A 267 -2.51 1.99 9.70
C SER A 267 -3.94 1.43 9.68
N ALA A 268 -4.81 2.10 8.91
CA ALA A 268 -6.20 1.71 8.73
C ALA A 268 -6.35 0.81 7.49
N PRO A 269 -7.12 -0.30 7.57
CA PRO A 269 -7.44 -1.09 6.39
C PRO A 269 -8.14 -0.27 5.31
N PHE A 270 -7.93 -0.64 4.05
CA PHE A 270 -8.47 0.02 2.85
C PHE A 270 -7.99 1.46 2.60
N LEU A 271 -7.13 2.02 3.45
CA LEU A 271 -6.65 3.38 3.26
C LEU A 271 -5.89 3.56 1.92
N TRP A 272 -5.27 2.49 1.43
CA TRP A 272 -4.62 2.42 0.11
C TRP A 272 -5.59 2.50 -1.08
N VAL A 273 -6.88 2.21 -0.89
CA VAL A 273 -7.90 2.25 -1.96
C VAL A 273 -8.10 3.68 -2.43
N LEU A 274 -8.06 4.65 -1.50
CA LEU A 274 -8.34 6.06 -1.79
C LEU A 274 -7.33 6.68 -2.78
N PRO A 275 -5.99 6.63 -2.56
CA PRO A 275 -5.03 7.16 -3.53
C PRO A 275 -5.15 6.53 -4.91
N LEU A 276 -5.33 5.20 -4.97
CA LEU A 276 -5.43 4.48 -6.23
C LEU A 276 -6.74 4.79 -6.98
N ALA A 277 -7.87 4.91 -6.28
CA ALA A 277 -9.14 5.29 -6.88
C ALA A 277 -9.07 6.71 -7.49
N LEU A 278 -8.46 7.65 -6.76
CA LEU A 278 -8.24 9.01 -7.24
C LEU A 278 -7.28 9.05 -8.43
N PHE A 279 -6.22 8.24 -8.40
CA PHE A 279 -5.29 8.09 -9.52
C PHE A 279 -6.02 7.61 -10.79
N LEU A 280 -6.84 6.56 -10.70
CA LEU A 280 -7.62 6.06 -11.84
C LEU A 280 -8.64 7.10 -12.33
N LEU A 281 -9.28 7.82 -11.40
CA LEU A 281 -10.22 8.88 -11.73
C LEU A 281 -9.55 9.99 -12.55
N THR A 282 -8.28 10.30 -12.30
CA THR A 282 -7.57 11.31 -13.10
C THR A 282 -7.52 10.94 -14.58
N PHE A 283 -7.25 9.67 -14.93
CA PHE A 283 -7.32 9.20 -16.32
C PHE A 283 -8.73 9.37 -16.88
N ILE A 284 -9.76 8.92 -16.18
CA ILE A 284 -11.16 9.05 -16.61
C ILE A 284 -11.54 10.51 -16.89
N MET A 285 -11.05 11.46 -16.08
CA MET A 285 -11.39 12.88 -16.20
C MET A 285 -10.67 13.61 -17.35
N VAL A 286 -9.44 13.22 -17.69
CA VAL A 286 -8.57 13.98 -18.62
C VAL A 286 -8.27 13.29 -19.95
N PHE A 287 -8.47 11.97 -20.07
CA PHE A 287 -8.32 11.19 -21.32
C PHE A 287 -9.56 11.28 -22.22
N LYS A 288 -9.98 12.51 -22.53
CA LYS A 288 -11.09 12.83 -23.44
C LYS A 288 -10.86 14.19 -24.08
N GLU A 289 -11.51 14.44 -25.21
CA GLU A 289 -11.30 15.68 -25.99
C GLU A 289 -11.52 16.93 -25.13
N LYS A 290 -12.68 17.01 -24.49
CA LYS A 290 -13.06 18.07 -23.55
C LYS A 290 -12.85 17.60 -22.10
N PRO A 291 -11.76 18.04 -21.44
CA PRO A 291 -11.47 17.62 -20.08
C PRO A 291 -12.52 18.20 -19.12
N THR A 292 -12.76 17.52 -18.00
CA THR A 292 -13.70 18.02 -16.98
C THR A 292 -13.17 19.28 -16.27
N ILE A 293 -11.84 19.40 -16.15
CA ILE A 293 -11.18 20.51 -15.47
C ILE A 293 -10.27 21.25 -16.47
N PRO A 294 -10.31 22.60 -16.52
CA PRO A 294 -9.41 23.38 -17.37
C PRO A 294 -7.93 23.17 -17.01
N HIS A 295 -7.12 22.84 -18.01
CA HIS A 295 -5.70 22.52 -17.82
C HIS A 295 -4.89 23.72 -17.26
N ALA A 296 -5.16 24.94 -17.72
CA ALA A 296 -4.47 26.14 -17.26
C ALA A 296 -4.63 26.38 -15.74
N GLY A 297 -5.83 26.13 -15.21
CA GLY A 297 -6.09 26.24 -13.77
C GLY A 297 -5.29 25.23 -12.96
N LEU A 298 -5.22 23.97 -13.41
CA LEU A 298 -4.46 22.92 -12.74
C LEU A 298 -2.96 23.24 -12.68
N VAL A 299 -2.37 23.68 -13.80
CA VAL A 299 -0.95 24.06 -13.87
C VAL A 299 -0.64 25.23 -12.94
N ALA A 300 -1.57 26.20 -12.84
CA ALA A 300 -1.42 27.33 -11.93
C ALA A 300 -1.50 26.89 -10.45
N TRP A 301 -2.49 26.09 -10.06
CA TRP A 301 -2.69 25.72 -8.66
C TRP A 301 -1.68 24.71 -8.10
N LEU A 302 -1.12 23.83 -8.95
CA LEU A 302 -0.19 22.78 -8.54
C LEU A 302 0.96 23.26 -7.60
N PRO A 303 1.78 24.26 -7.94
CA PRO A 303 2.84 24.74 -7.04
C PRO A 303 2.33 25.22 -5.68
N ARG A 304 1.14 25.82 -5.62
CA ARG A 304 0.55 26.30 -4.36
C ARG A 304 0.19 25.12 -3.47
N LEU A 305 -0.43 24.09 -4.04
CA LEU A 305 -0.78 22.86 -3.32
C LEU A 305 0.47 22.14 -2.80
N VAL A 306 1.52 22.04 -3.62
CA VAL A 306 2.80 21.43 -3.20
C VAL A 306 3.42 22.24 -2.05
N ALA A 307 3.43 23.58 -2.13
CA ALA A 307 3.95 24.41 -1.05
C ALA A 307 3.16 24.21 0.25
N PHE A 308 1.82 24.26 0.20
CA PHE A 308 0.99 24.03 1.39
C PHE A 308 1.18 22.64 1.99
N ALA A 309 1.41 21.62 1.16
CA ALA A 309 1.73 20.27 1.63
C ALA A 309 3.06 20.25 2.39
N VAL A 310 4.14 20.80 1.81
CA VAL A 310 5.47 20.83 2.43
C VAL A 310 5.47 21.67 3.71
N ILE A 311 4.78 22.82 3.70
CA ILE A 311 4.55 23.65 4.88
C ILE A 311 3.82 22.83 5.96
N GLY A 312 2.69 22.20 5.63
CA GLY A 312 1.94 21.38 6.58
C GLY A 312 2.79 20.27 7.20
N LEU A 313 3.56 19.53 6.39
CA LEU A 313 4.45 18.46 6.86
C LEU A 313 5.59 18.97 7.75
N GLY A 314 6.03 20.23 7.56
CA GLY A 314 7.04 20.85 8.41
C GLY A 314 6.50 21.44 9.71
N LEU A 315 5.19 21.68 9.81
CA LEU A 315 4.57 22.24 11.02
C LEU A 315 4.56 21.18 12.13
N LEU A 316 5.05 21.57 13.31
CA LEU A 316 5.05 20.70 14.49
C LEU A 316 3.62 20.46 15.00
N GLY A 317 3.37 19.25 15.49
CA GLY A 317 2.08 18.84 16.08
C GLY A 317 1.10 18.23 15.09
N ASP A 318 0.02 17.64 15.63
CA ASP A 318 -0.93 16.85 14.84
C ASP A 318 -1.65 17.67 13.76
N MET A 319 -1.99 18.93 14.04
CA MET A 319 -2.67 19.80 13.07
C MET A 319 -1.83 20.03 11.81
N GLY A 320 -0.52 20.26 11.98
CA GLY A 320 0.42 20.40 10.87
C GLY A 320 0.39 19.16 9.97
N TRP A 321 0.55 17.98 10.58
CA TRP A 321 0.50 16.69 9.90
C TRP A 321 -0.80 16.43 9.13
N TYR A 322 -1.96 16.75 9.71
CA TYR A 322 -3.24 16.62 9.01
C TYR A 322 -3.35 17.57 7.83
N LEU A 323 -2.94 18.84 7.98
CA LEU A 323 -2.92 19.81 6.88
C LEU A 323 -1.94 19.38 5.78
N GLY A 324 -0.73 18.96 6.15
CA GLY A 324 0.29 18.46 5.22
C GLY A 324 -0.19 17.25 4.43
N THR A 325 -0.90 16.34 5.07
CA THR A 325 -1.53 15.18 4.41
C THR A 325 -2.64 15.58 3.47
N ALA A 326 -3.55 16.47 3.90
CA ALA A 326 -4.66 16.94 3.08
C ALA A 326 -4.19 17.68 1.82
N PHE A 327 -3.28 18.64 1.99
CA PHE A 327 -2.67 19.34 0.86
C PHE A 327 -1.75 18.44 0.03
N GLY A 328 -1.09 17.46 0.66
CA GLY A 328 -0.30 16.43 -0.02
C GLY A 328 -1.15 15.58 -0.95
N LEU A 329 -2.33 15.16 -0.51
CA LEU A 329 -3.31 14.46 -1.35
C LEU A 329 -3.76 15.34 -2.52
N LEU A 330 -4.12 16.60 -2.26
CA LEU A 330 -4.51 17.53 -3.31
C LEU A 330 -3.38 17.78 -4.32
N ALA A 331 -2.15 17.93 -3.85
CA ALA A 331 -0.96 18.10 -4.68
C ALA A 331 -0.66 16.86 -5.52
N PHE A 332 -0.83 15.66 -4.95
CA PHE A 332 -0.74 14.40 -5.68
C PHE A 332 -1.76 14.34 -6.81
N ILE A 333 -3.04 14.58 -6.53
CA ILE A 333 -4.12 14.55 -7.53
C ILE A 333 -3.86 15.60 -8.62
N ALA A 334 -3.48 16.82 -8.24
CA ALA A 334 -3.17 17.89 -9.19
C ALA A 334 -1.99 17.52 -10.09
N THR A 335 -0.93 16.92 -9.53
CA THR A 335 0.23 16.45 -10.29
C THR A 335 -0.19 15.38 -11.30
N ALA A 336 -0.97 14.39 -10.87
CA ALA A 336 -1.48 13.33 -11.74
C ALA A 336 -2.38 13.89 -12.85
N LEU A 337 -3.32 14.80 -12.54
CA LEU A 337 -4.18 15.43 -13.54
C LEU A 337 -3.38 16.22 -14.59
N VAL A 338 -2.38 17.01 -14.16
CA VAL A 338 -1.51 17.76 -15.08
C VAL A 338 -0.73 16.80 -15.98
N CYS A 339 -0.06 15.81 -15.39
CA CYS A 339 0.77 14.88 -16.14
C CYS A 339 -0.04 14.01 -17.11
N HIS A 340 -1.19 13.48 -16.67
CA HIS A 340 -2.07 12.68 -17.51
C HIS A 340 -2.74 13.51 -18.62
N ARG A 341 -3.05 14.79 -18.37
CA ARG A 341 -3.56 15.68 -19.43
C ARG A 341 -2.48 15.98 -20.46
N GLU A 342 -1.25 16.24 -20.04
CA GLU A 342 -0.11 16.43 -20.94
C GLU A 342 0.17 15.17 -21.78
N LEU A 343 0.06 13.98 -21.19
CA LEU A 343 0.12 12.71 -21.93
C LEU A 343 -0.98 12.61 -22.99
N TYR A 344 -2.23 12.94 -22.63
CA TYR A 344 -3.33 12.93 -23.60
C TYR A 344 -3.11 13.96 -24.72
N LEU A 345 -2.66 15.17 -24.41
CA LEU A 345 -2.41 16.22 -25.41
C LEU A 345 -1.24 15.88 -26.35
N LYS A 346 -0.26 15.12 -25.87
CA LYS A 346 0.93 14.69 -26.62
C LYS A 346 0.84 13.26 -27.15
N ARG A 347 -0.37 12.68 -27.18
CA ARG A 347 -0.60 11.34 -27.73
C ARG A 347 -0.35 11.36 -29.24
N PRO A 348 0.30 10.33 -29.82
CA PRO A 348 0.54 10.28 -31.25
C PRO A 348 -0.71 9.80 -32.01
N ALA A 349 -0.64 9.77 -33.33
CA ALA A 349 -1.67 9.18 -34.18
C ALA A 349 -1.95 7.70 -33.80
N PRO A 350 -3.15 7.16 -34.10
CA PRO A 350 -3.54 5.79 -33.72
C PRO A 350 -2.58 4.68 -34.19
N GLU A 351 -1.83 4.93 -35.27
CA GLU A 351 -0.79 4.02 -35.78
C GLU A 351 0.31 3.72 -34.75
N HIS A 352 0.61 4.70 -33.89
CA HIS A 352 1.63 4.62 -32.83
C HIS A 352 1.02 4.39 -31.44
N LEU A 353 -0.29 4.08 -31.35
CA LEU A 353 -1.00 3.94 -30.07
C LEU A 353 -0.39 2.90 -29.13
N THR A 354 0.02 1.74 -29.67
CA THR A 354 0.62 0.69 -28.82
C THR A 354 2.02 1.07 -28.33
N GLU A 355 2.78 1.82 -29.13
CA GLU A 355 4.09 2.36 -28.75
C GLU A 355 3.93 3.41 -27.64
N PHE A 356 2.92 4.28 -27.76
CA PHE A 356 2.60 5.26 -26.73
C PHE A 356 2.27 4.60 -25.38
N TYR A 357 1.37 3.60 -25.39
CA TYR A 357 1.03 2.86 -24.18
C TYR A 357 2.22 2.12 -23.58
N LEU A 358 3.10 1.57 -24.41
CA LEU A 358 4.35 0.93 -23.98
C LEU A 358 5.24 1.90 -23.19
N TRP A 359 5.54 3.08 -23.73
CA TRP A 359 6.38 4.08 -23.05
C TRP A 359 5.71 4.66 -21.80
N MET A 360 4.39 4.87 -21.85
CA MET A 360 3.61 5.28 -20.68
C MET A 360 3.67 4.22 -19.57
N SER A 361 3.52 2.94 -19.90
CA SER A 361 3.66 1.84 -18.94
C SER A 361 5.09 1.72 -18.40
N LEU A 362 6.11 1.97 -19.23
CA LEU A 362 7.50 1.97 -18.78
C LEU A 362 7.73 3.07 -17.73
N GLY A 363 7.22 4.27 -17.98
CA GLY A 363 7.24 5.35 -16.98
C GLY A 363 6.54 4.91 -15.68
N GLY A 364 5.34 4.35 -15.79
CA GLY A 364 4.60 3.80 -14.65
C GLY A 364 5.43 2.84 -13.78
N VAL A 365 6.11 1.87 -14.42
CA VAL A 365 7.00 0.90 -13.76
C VAL A 365 8.19 1.60 -13.10
N LEU A 366 8.88 2.50 -13.80
CA LEU A 366 10.05 3.19 -13.25
C LEU A 366 9.70 4.01 -12.01
N GLY A 367 8.55 4.70 -12.02
CA GLY A 367 8.03 5.41 -10.85
C GLY A 367 7.72 4.48 -9.69
N GLY A 368 7.07 3.35 -9.96
CA GLY A 368 6.74 2.34 -8.95
C GLY A 368 7.97 1.67 -8.36
N VAL A 369 8.93 1.25 -9.18
CA VAL A 369 10.22 0.67 -8.76
C VAL A 369 10.99 1.63 -7.87
N PHE A 370 11.06 2.91 -8.25
CA PHE A 370 11.72 3.92 -7.42
C PHE A 370 11.11 3.99 -6.03
N ALA A 371 9.78 4.14 -5.92
CA ALA A 371 9.11 4.30 -4.63
C ALA A 371 9.03 3.00 -3.81
N ALA A 372 8.83 1.83 -4.44
CA ALA A 372 8.59 0.57 -3.75
C ALA A 372 9.87 -0.21 -3.40
N LEU A 373 10.93 -0.10 -4.22
CA LEU A 373 12.12 -0.96 -4.10
C LEU A 373 13.40 -0.16 -3.83
N LEU A 374 13.62 0.94 -4.55
CA LEU A 374 14.86 1.72 -4.40
C LEU A 374 14.81 2.61 -3.16
N ALA A 375 13.73 3.39 -2.99
CA ALA A 375 13.61 4.36 -1.91
C ALA A 375 13.75 3.74 -0.50
N PRO A 376 13.15 2.57 -0.17
CA PRO A 376 13.34 1.95 1.14
C PRO A 376 14.79 1.54 1.45
N GLN A 377 15.61 1.27 0.42
CA GLN A 377 17.02 0.92 0.58
C GLN A 377 17.93 2.15 0.64
N LEU A 378 17.48 3.27 0.06
CA LEU A 378 18.23 4.53 0.02
C LEU A 378 17.93 5.43 1.22
N PHE A 379 16.75 5.30 1.83
CA PHE A 379 16.26 6.23 2.84
C PHE A 379 15.66 5.51 4.05
N ASN A 380 16.09 5.93 5.25
CA ASN A 380 15.51 5.46 6.52
C ASN A 380 14.13 6.09 6.84
N SER A 381 13.67 7.04 6.01
CA SER A 381 12.35 7.69 6.08
C SER A 381 11.70 7.71 4.70
N ILE A 382 10.41 8.06 4.64
CA ILE A 382 9.61 8.07 3.40
C ILE A 382 9.89 9.37 2.61
N LEU A 383 11.15 9.57 2.16
CA LEU A 383 11.57 10.76 1.42
C LEU A 383 11.14 10.73 -0.05
N GLU A 384 10.78 9.58 -0.58
CA GLU A 384 10.31 9.43 -1.96
C GLU A 384 9.07 10.29 -2.26
N PHE A 385 8.14 10.44 -1.32
CA PHE A 385 6.93 11.24 -1.50
C PHE A 385 7.25 12.71 -1.79
N PRO A 386 7.98 13.42 -0.91
CA PRO A 386 8.34 14.81 -1.17
C PRO A 386 9.25 15.00 -2.40
N LEU A 387 10.20 14.07 -2.65
CA LEU A 387 11.06 14.12 -3.84
C LEU A 387 10.23 14.06 -5.14
N LEU A 388 9.24 13.18 -5.18
CA LEU A 388 8.36 13.04 -6.34
C LEU A 388 7.38 14.22 -6.50
N MET A 389 7.00 14.90 -5.41
CA MET A 389 6.24 16.15 -5.49
C MET A 389 7.08 17.24 -6.17
N ALA A 390 8.36 17.34 -5.82
CA ALA A 390 9.29 18.26 -6.48
C ALA A 390 9.48 17.90 -7.97
N ALA A 391 9.59 16.61 -8.30
CA ALA A 391 9.64 16.15 -9.69
C ALA A 391 8.37 16.53 -10.47
N GLY A 392 7.20 16.48 -9.83
CA GLY A 392 5.92 16.95 -10.39
C GLY A 392 5.94 18.43 -10.78
N LEU A 393 6.61 19.28 -9.99
CA LEU A 393 6.80 20.69 -10.33
C LEU A 393 7.70 20.89 -11.56
N LEU A 394 8.69 20.02 -11.77
CA LEU A 394 9.61 20.09 -12.91
C LEU A 394 8.95 19.66 -14.22
N LEU A 395 7.98 18.73 -14.17
CA LEU A 395 7.29 18.21 -15.35
C LEU A 395 6.16 19.11 -15.88
N ARG A 396 5.91 20.26 -15.24
CA ARG A 396 4.93 21.23 -15.74
C ARG A 396 5.30 21.76 -17.13
N PRO A 397 4.30 22.11 -17.95
CA PRO A 397 4.55 22.67 -19.28
C PRO A 397 5.44 23.92 -19.21
N GLY A 398 6.52 23.94 -20.01
CA GLY A 398 7.43 25.10 -20.11
C GLY A 398 8.60 25.13 -19.12
N VAL A 399 8.55 24.37 -18.01
CA VAL A 399 9.62 24.37 -17.00
C VAL A 399 10.91 23.74 -17.53
N LEU A 400 10.82 22.56 -18.16
CA LEU A 400 12.00 21.87 -18.72
C LEU A 400 12.72 22.71 -19.79
N LYS A 401 11.99 23.52 -20.58
CA LYS A 401 12.59 24.45 -21.55
C LYS A 401 13.36 25.59 -20.89
N SER A 402 13.11 25.85 -19.62
CA SER A 402 13.79 26.91 -18.85
C SER A 402 15.14 26.45 -18.31
N LEU A 403 15.39 25.15 -18.22
CA LEU A 403 16.71 24.60 -17.83
C LEU A 403 17.82 24.99 -18.80
N THR A 404 17.48 25.30 -20.07
CA THR A 404 18.45 25.77 -21.07
C THR A 404 18.60 27.30 -21.08
N ASN A 405 17.83 28.04 -20.28
CA ASN A 405 17.87 29.50 -20.23
C ASN A 405 18.80 29.97 -19.11
N ARG A 406 19.90 30.65 -19.46
CA ARG A 406 20.89 31.17 -18.50
C ARG A 406 20.30 32.12 -17.46
N GLY A 407 19.33 32.96 -17.84
CA GLY A 407 18.67 33.88 -16.90
C GLY A 407 17.79 33.13 -15.88
N ALA A 408 17.14 32.04 -16.31
CA ALA A 408 16.40 31.17 -15.40
C ALA A 408 17.35 30.46 -14.42
N LEU A 409 18.45 29.88 -14.91
CA LEU A 409 19.45 29.24 -14.05
C LEU A 409 20.07 30.21 -13.03
N ALA A 410 20.37 31.45 -13.42
CA ALA A 410 20.85 32.47 -12.50
C ALA A 410 19.83 32.76 -11.39
N SER A 411 18.54 32.88 -11.73
CA SER A 411 17.47 33.08 -10.75
C SER A 411 17.31 31.90 -9.77
N VAL A 412 17.58 30.68 -10.22
CA VAL A 412 17.59 29.48 -9.37
C VAL A 412 18.80 29.51 -8.44
N ALA A 413 19.99 29.79 -8.97
CA ALA A 413 21.22 29.86 -8.19
C ALA A 413 21.14 30.93 -7.09
N ILE A 414 20.57 32.09 -7.40
CA ILE A 414 20.32 33.15 -6.41
C ILE A 414 19.33 32.67 -5.34
N ALA A 415 18.22 32.06 -5.73
CA ALA A 415 17.22 31.58 -4.78
C ALA A 415 17.77 30.49 -3.86
N VAL A 416 18.45 29.49 -4.42
CA VAL A 416 19.09 28.40 -3.66
C VAL A 416 20.21 28.96 -2.77
N GLY A 417 21.07 29.82 -3.31
CA GLY A 417 22.17 30.44 -2.56
C GLY A 417 21.68 31.29 -1.39
N ALA A 418 20.63 32.10 -1.58
CA ALA A 418 19.99 32.86 -0.52
C ALA A 418 19.37 31.94 0.55
N GLY A 419 18.70 30.87 0.12
CA GLY A 419 18.16 29.84 1.02
C GLY A 419 19.26 29.21 1.88
N VAL A 420 20.35 28.72 1.26
CA VAL A 420 21.50 28.11 1.94
C VAL A 420 22.17 29.09 2.90
N ALA A 421 22.42 30.33 2.47
CA ALA A 421 23.05 31.35 3.32
C ALA A 421 22.21 31.67 4.57
N MET A 422 20.90 31.78 4.41
CA MET A 422 19.98 32.00 5.54
C MET A 422 20.01 30.83 6.53
N LEU A 423 20.10 29.59 6.05
CA LEU A 423 20.17 28.40 6.90
C LEU A 423 21.46 28.36 7.72
N LEU A 424 22.60 28.62 7.08
CA LEU A 424 23.88 28.69 7.77
C LEU A 424 23.88 29.79 8.85
N ALA A 425 23.25 30.93 8.58
CA ALA A 425 23.10 31.99 9.56
C ALA A 425 22.23 31.54 10.76
N ILE A 426 21.15 30.80 10.52
CA ILE A 426 20.30 30.25 11.59
C ILE A 426 21.07 29.23 12.42
N ASP A 427 21.82 28.32 11.80
CA ASP A 427 22.61 27.32 12.51
C ASP A 427 23.64 27.97 13.42
N GLN A 428 24.28 29.06 12.96
CA GLN A 428 25.17 29.84 13.81
C GLN A 428 24.45 30.54 14.96
N LEU A 429 23.26 31.11 14.73
CA LEU A 429 22.46 31.74 15.80
C LEU A 429 21.95 30.73 16.84
N ILE A 430 21.61 29.52 16.43
CA ILE A 430 21.25 28.42 17.34
C ILE A 430 22.49 27.96 18.12
N ALA A 431 23.62 27.75 17.45
CA ALA A 431 24.88 27.40 18.11
C ALA A 431 25.33 28.46 19.12
N ALA A 432 25.05 29.74 18.83
CA ALA A 432 25.28 30.87 19.73
C ALA A 432 24.22 31.02 20.83
N SER A 433 23.25 30.10 20.94
CA SER A 433 22.13 30.14 21.90
C SER A 433 21.24 31.38 21.81
N VAL A 434 21.27 32.11 20.68
CA VAL A 434 20.44 33.29 20.42
C VAL A 434 19.01 32.88 20.03
N LEU A 435 18.88 31.77 19.30
CA LEU A 435 17.60 31.17 18.93
C LEU A 435 17.45 29.79 19.54
N PRO A 436 16.23 29.39 19.96
CA PRO A 436 15.99 28.04 20.42
C PRO A 436 16.11 27.04 19.26
N PRO A 437 16.51 25.78 19.51
CA PRO A 437 16.75 24.80 18.45
C PRO A 437 15.55 24.51 17.53
N ASP A 438 14.33 24.65 18.05
CA ASP A 438 13.07 24.47 17.29
C ASP A 438 12.79 25.63 16.30
N MET A 439 13.50 26.75 16.43
CA MET A 439 13.38 27.90 15.52
C MET A 439 13.91 27.58 14.11
N ARG A 440 14.83 26.60 13.99
CA ARG A 440 15.36 26.11 12.70
C ARG A 440 14.23 25.69 11.76
N ILE A 441 13.31 24.89 12.30
CA ILE A 441 12.17 24.33 11.58
C ILE A 441 11.17 25.44 11.20
N LYS A 442 10.87 26.34 12.15
CA LYS A 442 9.94 27.46 11.96
C LYS A 442 10.44 28.46 10.91
N MET A 443 11.75 28.73 10.83
CA MET A 443 12.32 29.64 9.84
C MET A 443 12.48 29.01 8.45
N VAL A 444 12.82 27.72 8.34
CA VAL A 444 12.74 26.97 7.06
C VAL A 444 11.32 27.05 6.49
N LEU A 445 10.31 26.89 7.34
CA LEU A 445 8.90 27.07 7.04
C LEU A 445 8.55 28.48 6.52
N VAL A 446 9.11 29.53 7.13
CA VAL A 446 8.92 30.92 6.70
C VAL A 446 9.63 31.19 5.37
N VAL A 447 10.81 30.62 5.11
CA VAL A 447 11.50 30.69 3.81
C VAL A 447 10.70 29.99 2.73
N LEU A 448 10.16 28.80 3.00
CA LEU A 448 9.24 28.10 2.13
C LEU A 448 7.95 28.91 1.85
N LEU A 449 7.42 29.58 2.87
CA LEU A 449 6.27 30.48 2.76
C LEU A 449 6.58 31.70 1.87
N ALA A 450 7.76 32.29 2.04
CA ALA A 450 8.25 33.42 1.25
C ALA A 450 8.56 33.02 -0.20
N CYS A 451 9.05 31.80 -0.43
CA CYS A 451 9.15 31.18 -1.75
C CYS A 451 7.74 30.97 -2.36
N GLY A 452 6.75 30.67 -1.52
CA GLY A 452 5.33 30.65 -1.84
C GLY A 452 4.77 31.97 -2.39
N ILE A 453 5.41 33.11 -2.10
CA ILE A 453 5.03 34.41 -2.66
C ILE A 453 5.55 34.57 -4.10
N LEU A 454 6.70 33.97 -4.43
CA LEU A 454 7.20 33.89 -5.81
C LEU A 454 6.42 32.87 -6.68
N LEU A 455 5.64 31.97 -6.05
CA LEU A 455 4.77 30.96 -6.69
C LEU A 455 3.51 31.52 -7.37
N PHE A 456 3.23 32.82 -7.20
CA PHE A 456 2.13 33.48 -7.90
C PHE A 456 2.51 34.02 -9.28
N SER A 457 3.66 33.62 -9.82
CA SER A 457 4.16 34.09 -11.11
C SER A 457 4.01 33.07 -12.23
N ASP A 458 3.55 33.51 -13.40
CA ASP A 458 3.42 32.70 -14.61
C ASP A 458 4.78 32.45 -15.32
N ALA A 459 5.89 32.89 -14.72
CA ALA A 459 7.20 32.85 -15.34
C ALA A 459 7.91 31.49 -15.13
N PRO A 460 8.31 30.79 -16.20
CA PRO A 460 8.99 29.49 -16.09
C PRO A 460 10.30 29.46 -15.28
N ALA A 461 11.04 30.58 -15.23
CA ALA A 461 12.24 30.72 -14.39
C ALA A 461 11.93 30.63 -12.88
N ARG A 462 10.86 31.29 -12.44
CA ARG A 462 10.41 31.30 -11.04
C ARG A 462 9.84 29.95 -10.62
N GLN A 463 9.30 29.20 -11.58
CA GLN A 463 8.83 27.82 -11.42
C GLN A 463 9.96 26.81 -11.20
N LEU A 464 11.14 27.04 -11.80
CA LEU A 464 12.32 26.21 -11.56
C LEU A 464 12.92 26.52 -10.18
N SER A 465 13.00 27.81 -9.80
CA SER A 465 13.43 28.23 -8.47
C SER A 465 12.54 27.62 -7.38
N SER A 466 11.23 27.53 -7.60
CA SER A 466 10.34 26.90 -6.63
C SER A 466 10.55 25.41 -6.45
N ALA A 467 10.85 24.67 -7.53
CA ALA A 467 11.16 23.25 -7.41
C ALA A 467 12.46 23.05 -6.63
N ALA A 468 13.49 23.85 -6.92
CA ALA A 468 14.77 23.80 -6.22
C ALA A 468 14.64 24.14 -4.72
N LEU A 469 13.83 25.13 -4.37
CA LEU A 469 13.57 25.53 -2.98
C LEU A 469 12.77 24.48 -2.22
N VAL A 470 11.82 23.81 -2.87
CA VAL A 470 11.14 22.64 -2.29
C VAL A 470 12.17 21.54 -2.02
N VAL A 471 12.99 21.13 -3.00
CA VAL A 471 14.03 20.11 -2.78
C VAL A 471 14.98 20.49 -1.63
N LEU A 472 15.41 21.75 -1.58
CA LEU A 472 16.27 22.25 -0.50
C LEU A 472 15.60 22.07 0.86
N ALA A 473 14.34 22.51 1.01
CA ALA A 473 13.61 22.35 2.25
C ALA A 473 13.41 20.88 2.67
N LEU A 474 13.19 19.98 1.71
CA LEU A 474 13.06 18.55 1.94
C LEU A 474 14.37 17.90 2.40
N GLY A 475 15.52 18.51 2.13
CA GLY A 475 16.80 18.05 2.66
C GLY A 475 17.06 18.44 4.12
N ILE A 476 16.23 19.33 4.69
CA ILE A 476 16.53 20.02 5.95
C ILE A 476 15.48 19.76 7.03
N LEU A 477 14.20 19.64 6.65
CA LEU A 477 13.14 19.36 7.61
C LEU A 477 13.31 17.94 8.19
N PRO A 478 13.17 17.74 9.51
CA PRO A 478 13.14 16.39 10.07
C PRO A 478 11.88 15.68 9.57
N PHE A 479 12.04 14.64 8.75
CA PHE A 479 10.91 13.86 8.22
C PHE A 479 10.49 12.75 9.18
N GLY A 480 9.20 12.75 9.51
CA GLY A 480 8.54 11.74 10.36
C GLY A 480 7.81 12.36 11.56
N LYS A 481 6.65 11.78 11.93
CA LYS A 481 5.80 12.31 13.01
C LYS A 481 6.53 12.41 14.35
N ASN A 482 7.45 11.49 14.61
CA ASN A 482 8.31 11.49 15.79
C ASN A 482 9.78 11.66 15.35
N VAL A 483 10.45 12.70 15.86
CA VAL A 483 11.86 12.97 15.56
C VAL A 483 12.73 12.08 16.46
N GLY A 484 13.52 11.20 15.86
CA GLY A 484 14.36 10.23 16.56
C GLY A 484 15.21 9.40 15.60
N GLU A 485 15.93 8.42 16.14
CA GLU A 485 16.73 7.50 15.33
C GLU A 485 15.78 6.59 14.54
N ALA A 486 15.80 6.71 13.22
CA ALA A 486 14.92 5.96 12.32
C ALA A 486 15.68 4.84 11.62
N GLU A 487 15.08 3.66 11.61
CA GLU A 487 15.48 2.51 10.80
C GLU A 487 14.28 2.04 9.97
N ARG A 488 14.53 1.63 8.71
CA ARG A 488 13.49 1.19 7.79
C ARG A 488 13.79 -0.23 7.34
N SER A 489 12.77 -1.10 7.42
CA SER A 489 12.82 -2.50 6.98
C SER A 489 11.70 -2.79 5.97
N PHE A 490 11.61 -4.04 5.49
CA PHE A 490 10.46 -4.53 4.73
C PHE A 490 9.12 -4.35 5.48
N PHE A 491 9.12 -4.34 6.82
CA PHE A 491 7.90 -4.30 7.63
C PHE A 491 7.48 -2.88 8.04
N GLY A 492 8.30 -1.86 7.80
CA GLY A 492 7.95 -0.46 7.98
C GLY A 492 9.09 0.39 8.54
N VAL A 493 8.74 1.54 9.10
CA VAL A 493 9.69 2.47 9.72
C VAL A 493 9.59 2.36 11.24
N HIS A 494 10.73 2.09 11.88
CA HIS A 494 10.89 2.04 13.32
C HIS A 494 11.62 3.29 13.79
N ARG A 495 11.18 3.85 14.92
CA ARG A 495 11.80 5.05 15.50
C ARG A 495 12.04 4.90 16.99
N VAL A 496 13.27 5.15 17.40
CA VAL A 496 13.65 5.28 18.81
C VAL A 496 13.67 6.76 19.16
N VAL A 497 12.84 7.14 20.13
CA VAL A 497 12.54 8.53 20.46
C VAL A 497 12.64 8.72 21.97
N GLU A 498 13.26 9.80 22.42
CA GLU A 498 13.19 10.22 23.83
C GLU A 498 11.92 11.05 24.05
N SER A 499 11.22 10.82 25.16
CA SER A 499 10.05 11.61 25.55
C SER A 499 10.41 13.08 25.75
N ALA A 500 9.42 13.98 25.66
CA ALA A 500 9.65 15.41 25.79
C ALA A 500 10.24 15.83 27.15
N ASP A 501 9.99 15.05 28.21
CA ASP A 501 10.60 15.22 29.54
C ASP A 501 11.95 14.51 29.71
N GLY A 502 12.39 13.75 28.69
CA GLY A 502 13.65 13.02 28.68
C GLY A 502 13.74 11.87 29.69
N ARG A 503 12.59 11.38 30.19
CA ARG A 503 12.51 10.31 31.21
C ARG A 503 12.24 8.94 30.62
N HIS A 504 11.71 8.86 29.41
CA HIS A 504 11.36 7.61 28.75
C HIS A 504 11.96 7.55 27.35
N ARG A 505 12.44 6.37 27.01
CA ARG A 505 12.76 6.01 25.65
C ARG A 505 11.64 5.17 25.07
N LEU A 506 11.20 5.54 23.88
CA LEU A 506 10.00 5.03 23.22
C LEU A 506 10.41 4.35 21.92
N LEU A 507 9.78 3.20 21.63
CA LEU A 507 9.85 2.57 20.31
C LEU A 507 8.53 2.77 19.58
N PHE A 508 8.60 3.38 18.40
CA PHE A 508 7.47 3.54 17.49
C PHE A 508 7.62 2.68 16.24
N HIS A 509 6.50 2.10 15.78
CA HIS A 509 6.34 1.54 14.45
C HIS A 509 5.21 2.29 13.74
N GLY A 510 5.57 3.10 12.74
CA GLY A 510 4.66 4.09 12.18
C GLY A 510 4.17 5.09 13.24
N VAL A 511 2.85 5.16 13.44
CA VAL A 511 2.19 6.05 14.43
C VAL A 511 1.91 5.40 15.79
N THR A 512 2.33 4.15 16.00
CA THR A 512 1.98 3.38 17.20
C THR A 512 3.22 3.10 18.03
N MET A 513 3.09 3.28 19.34
CA MET A 513 4.15 2.99 20.30
C MET A 513 4.08 1.51 20.70
N HIS A 514 5.18 0.79 20.53
CA HIS A 514 5.33 -0.64 20.83
C HIS A 514 6.22 -0.92 22.04
N GLY A 515 6.43 0.09 22.86
CA GLY A 515 7.08 -0.06 24.16
C GLY A 515 7.72 1.24 24.62
N ALA A 516 7.86 1.33 25.93
CA ALA A 516 8.63 2.38 26.58
C ALA A 516 9.59 1.76 27.59
N MET A 517 10.73 2.40 27.79
CA MET A 517 11.66 2.11 28.88
C MET A 517 11.90 3.39 29.65
N ARG A 518 11.66 3.35 30.95
CA ARG A 518 12.04 4.46 31.82
C ARG A 518 13.56 4.51 31.94
N VAL A 519 14.15 5.62 31.52
CA VAL A 519 15.60 5.86 31.57
C VAL A 519 16.00 6.72 32.77
N LYS A 520 15.09 7.58 33.25
CA LYS A 520 15.29 8.41 34.46
C LYS A 520 14.13 8.29 35.44
N ASP A 521 14.41 8.36 36.72
CA ASP A 521 13.39 8.41 37.78
C ASP A 521 12.82 9.84 37.97
N ALA A 522 11.92 9.99 38.94
CA ALA A 522 11.30 11.29 39.25
C ALA A 522 12.29 12.34 39.78
N ALA A 523 13.49 11.93 40.19
CA ALA A 523 14.59 12.79 40.65
C ALA A 523 15.68 12.95 39.57
N ASP A 524 15.35 12.66 38.30
CA ASP A 524 16.23 12.71 37.14
C ASP A 524 17.49 11.81 37.23
N LYS A 525 17.48 10.80 38.10
CA LYS A 525 18.57 9.83 38.21
C LYS A 525 18.38 8.69 37.22
N PRO A 526 19.46 8.17 36.62
CA PRO A 526 19.38 6.99 35.74
C PRO A 526 18.74 5.79 36.45
N VAL A 527 17.80 5.14 35.79
CA VAL A 527 17.18 3.90 36.30
C VAL A 527 18.06 2.71 35.95
N ALA A 528 18.55 1.99 36.97
CA ALA A 528 19.48 0.87 36.79
C ALA A 528 18.81 -0.43 36.30
N GLU A 529 17.60 -0.72 36.82
CA GLU A 529 16.83 -1.92 36.50
C GLU A 529 15.66 -1.57 35.57
N PRO A 530 15.54 -2.20 34.39
CA PRO A 530 14.51 -1.87 33.44
C PRO A 530 13.13 -2.28 33.97
N LEU A 531 12.24 -1.30 34.14
CA LEU A 531 10.85 -1.53 34.52
C LEU A 531 9.98 -1.65 33.27
N PRO A 532 9.28 -2.78 33.06
CA PRO A 532 8.30 -2.90 31.98
C PRO A 532 7.23 -1.81 32.11
N ALA A 533 7.00 -1.12 31.01
CA ALA A 533 6.09 0.01 30.94
C ALA A 533 4.94 -0.27 29.96
N THR A 534 4.15 0.75 29.61
CA THR A 534 3.00 0.62 28.69
C THR A 534 2.08 -0.55 29.09
N TYR A 535 1.55 -1.32 28.14
CA TYR A 535 0.71 -2.49 28.41
C TYR A 535 1.50 -3.74 28.85
N TYR A 536 2.83 -3.65 28.95
CA TYR A 536 3.71 -4.71 29.46
C TYR A 536 3.97 -4.61 30.97
N HIS A 537 3.41 -3.58 31.62
CA HIS A 537 3.63 -3.33 33.04
C HIS A 537 3.22 -4.53 33.91
N PRO A 538 3.87 -4.76 35.07
CA PRO A 538 3.67 -5.98 35.87
C PRO A 538 2.24 -6.21 36.39
N LYS A 539 1.39 -5.16 36.39
CA LYS A 539 -0.02 -5.26 36.79
C LYS A 539 -0.97 -5.52 35.61
N GLY A 540 -0.48 -5.47 34.37
CA GLY A 540 -1.27 -5.70 33.16
C GLY A 540 -1.65 -7.16 32.98
N THR A 541 -2.67 -7.42 32.17
CA THR A 541 -3.22 -8.77 31.98
C THR A 541 -2.23 -9.74 31.37
N MET A 542 -1.35 -9.30 30.45
CA MET A 542 -0.32 -10.17 29.88
C MET A 542 0.72 -10.63 30.91
N ALA A 543 1.14 -9.75 31.82
CA ALA A 543 2.03 -10.11 32.92
C ALA A 543 1.31 -11.03 33.93
N ARG A 544 0.06 -10.71 34.29
CA ARG A 544 -0.77 -11.53 35.20
C ARG A 544 -1.09 -12.92 34.64
N GLY A 545 -1.13 -13.07 33.31
CA GLY A 545 -1.31 -14.35 32.65
C GLY A 545 -0.17 -15.34 32.89
N ILE A 546 1.07 -14.86 33.04
CA ILE A 546 2.23 -15.69 33.42
C ILE A 546 2.02 -16.28 34.81
N GLU A 547 1.61 -15.45 35.77
CA GLU A 547 1.34 -15.92 37.14
C GLU A 547 0.13 -16.85 37.22
N LEU A 548 -0.89 -16.65 36.37
CA LEU A 548 -2.00 -17.58 36.22
C LEU A 548 -1.54 -18.94 35.69
N ALA A 549 -0.72 -18.96 34.63
CA ALA A 549 -0.15 -20.20 34.11
C ALA A 549 0.72 -20.91 35.17
N ARG A 550 1.51 -20.14 35.93
CA ARG A 550 2.29 -20.67 37.06
C ARG A 550 1.39 -21.32 38.10
N ALA A 551 0.35 -20.63 38.56
CA ALA A 551 -0.58 -21.15 39.56
C ALA A 551 -1.27 -22.47 39.14
N LEU A 552 -1.54 -22.65 37.84
CA LEU A 552 -2.14 -23.88 37.29
C LEU A 552 -1.19 -25.09 37.30
N LEU A 553 0.11 -24.83 37.18
CA LEU A 553 1.18 -25.84 37.23
C LEU A 553 1.65 -26.11 38.67
N GLY A 554 1.68 -25.07 39.50
CA GLY A 554 2.14 -25.08 40.89
C GLY A 554 2.88 -23.78 41.24
N PRO A 555 2.79 -23.26 42.48
CA PRO A 555 3.36 -21.95 42.86
C PRO A 555 4.84 -21.75 42.51
N ASP A 556 5.63 -22.82 42.60
CA ASP A 556 7.08 -22.83 42.32
C ASP A 556 7.43 -23.43 40.95
N ALA A 557 6.42 -23.71 40.12
CA ALA A 557 6.64 -24.27 38.79
C ALA A 557 7.38 -23.27 37.90
N LYS A 558 8.32 -23.79 37.12
CA LYS A 558 8.95 -23.07 36.01
C LYS A 558 7.97 -23.06 34.83
N VAL A 559 7.72 -21.89 34.25
CA VAL A 559 6.76 -21.74 33.16
C VAL A 559 7.51 -21.69 31.83
N ARG A 560 7.01 -22.39 30.81
CA ARG A 560 7.49 -22.28 29.44
C ARG A 560 6.68 -21.23 28.70
N ILE A 561 7.32 -20.14 28.32
CA ILE A 561 6.70 -18.91 27.85
C ILE A 561 7.11 -18.66 26.39
N GLY A 562 6.10 -18.61 25.51
CA GLY A 562 6.27 -18.20 24.12
C GLY A 562 5.69 -16.81 23.90
N ILE A 563 6.43 -15.92 23.25
CA ILE A 563 5.94 -14.58 22.89
C ILE A 563 6.05 -14.41 21.37
N VAL A 564 4.93 -14.14 20.72
CA VAL A 564 4.86 -13.72 19.32
C VAL A 564 4.82 -12.20 19.27
N GLY A 565 5.83 -11.60 18.63
CA GLY A 565 6.21 -10.20 18.75
C GLY A 565 7.34 -10.00 19.78
N LEU A 566 8.18 -8.98 19.56
CA LEU A 566 9.26 -8.63 20.50
C LEU A 566 9.12 -7.21 21.07
N GLY A 567 8.78 -6.23 20.22
CA GLY A 567 8.77 -4.82 20.61
C GLY A 567 10.13 -4.40 21.19
N THR A 568 10.12 -3.77 22.37
CA THR A 568 11.35 -3.41 23.10
C THR A 568 11.94 -4.58 23.92
N GLY A 569 11.30 -5.75 23.92
CA GLY A 569 11.64 -6.88 24.78
C GLY A 569 11.09 -6.77 26.21
N ALA A 570 10.22 -5.80 26.50
CA ALA A 570 9.74 -5.48 27.85
C ALA A 570 9.13 -6.68 28.61
N MET A 571 8.44 -7.59 27.91
CA MET A 571 7.84 -8.77 28.54
C MET A 571 8.85 -9.66 29.25
N ALA A 572 10.11 -9.68 28.82
CA ALA A 572 11.17 -10.49 29.42
C ALA A 572 11.32 -10.27 30.94
N CYS A 573 11.07 -9.06 31.42
CA CYS A 573 11.25 -8.72 32.83
C CYS A 573 10.02 -9.03 33.72
N ASN A 574 8.98 -9.66 33.17
CA ASN A 574 7.86 -10.20 33.96
C ASN A 574 8.08 -11.66 34.40
N GLY A 575 9.20 -12.29 34.01
CA GLY A 575 9.54 -13.66 34.36
C GLY A 575 10.18 -13.84 35.74
N LYS A 576 10.16 -15.08 36.24
CA LYS A 576 10.91 -15.51 37.41
C LYS A 576 12.17 -16.29 36.99
N PRO A 577 13.21 -16.32 37.84
CA PRO A 577 14.40 -17.12 37.58
C PRO A 577 14.05 -18.60 37.28
N GLY A 578 14.55 -19.12 36.17
CA GLY A 578 14.34 -20.50 35.75
C GLY A 578 13.13 -20.74 34.84
N ASP A 579 12.31 -19.72 34.55
CA ASP A 579 11.35 -19.80 33.45
C ASP A 579 12.07 -19.94 32.10
N ASP A 580 11.45 -20.67 31.17
CA ASP A 580 11.96 -20.88 29.81
C ASP A 580 11.27 -19.91 28.84
N TRP A 581 12.05 -19.09 28.14
CA TRP A 581 11.55 -17.98 27.33
C TRP A 581 11.92 -18.17 25.86
N LYS A 582 10.95 -17.98 24.97
CA LYS A 582 11.19 -17.98 23.53
C LYS A 582 10.37 -16.90 22.84
N PHE A 583 11.04 -16.12 22.00
CA PHE A 583 10.45 -15.02 21.24
C PHE A 583 10.38 -15.37 19.75
N TYR A 584 9.32 -14.92 19.08
CA TYR A 584 9.13 -15.00 17.63
C TYR A 584 8.93 -13.60 17.08
N GLU A 585 9.86 -13.12 16.25
CA GLU A 585 9.83 -11.77 15.71
C GLU A 585 10.02 -11.82 14.19
N ILE A 586 9.13 -11.16 13.45
CA ILE A 586 9.18 -11.18 11.99
C ILE A 586 10.25 -10.24 11.45
N ASP A 587 10.51 -9.13 12.16
CA ASP A 587 11.40 -8.07 11.70
C ASP A 587 12.78 -8.11 12.38
N PRO A 588 13.88 -8.42 11.65
CA PRO A 588 15.22 -8.40 12.20
C PRO A 588 15.67 -7.03 12.73
N VAL A 589 15.09 -5.92 12.26
CA VAL A 589 15.38 -4.57 12.76
C VAL A 589 14.81 -4.38 14.17
N VAL A 590 13.64 -4.95 14.48
CA VAL A 590 13.11 -4.91 15.86
C VAL A 590 14.03 -5.71 16.79
N VAL A 591 14.56 -6.84 16.31
CA VAL A 591 15.53 -7.65 17.07
C VAL A 591 16.83 -6.89 17.34
N SER A 592 17.38 -6.17 16.35
CA SER A 592 18.60 -5.37 16.55
C SER A 592 18.36 -4.24 17.56
N ILE A 593 17.24 -3.53 17.45
CA ILE A 593 16.84 -2.45 18.37
C ILE A 593 16.68 -2.97 19.81
N ALA A 594 15.99 -4.10 19.99
CA ALA A 594 15.72 -4.66 21.33
C ALA A 594 16.96 -5.27 21.99
N LYS A 595 17.92 -5.79 21.21
CA LYS A 595 19.18 -6.36 21.72
C LYS A 595 20.23 -5.30 22.04
N ASP A 596 20.17 -4.14 21.39
CA ASP A 596 21.11 -3.06 21.64
C ASP A 596 20.87 -2.45 23.03
N ARG A 597 21.75 -2.78 23.98
CA ARG A 597 21.71 -2.28 25.36
C ARG A 597 21.77 -0.75 25.46
N SER A 598 22.34 -0.07 24.47
CA SER A 598 22.36 1.39 24.43
C SER A 598 20.98 1.98 24.14
N ARG A 599 20.10 1.21 23.48
CA ARG A 599 18.69 1.54 23.18
C ARG A 599 17.76 0.95 24.22
N PHE A 600 17.69 -0.37 24.38
CA PHE A 600 16.82 -1.04 25.36
C PHE A 600 17.56 -2.12 26.13
N SER A 601 17.32 -2.22 27.44
CA SER A 601 18.09 -3.13 28.31
C SER A 601 17.32 -4.36 28.78
N PHE A 602 16.02 -4.48 28.48
CA PHE A 602 15.14 -5.55 28.96
C PHE A 602 15.70 -6.96 28.72
N LEU A 603 16.01 -7.31 27.47
CA LEU A 603 16.52 -8.64 27.11
C LEU A 603 17.86 -8.94 27.82
N SER A 604 18.80 -7.98 27.76
CA SER A 604 20.13 -8.15 28.34
C SER A 604 20.13 -8.34 29.86
N ARG A 605 19.13 -7.78 30.55
CA ARG A 605 19.02 -7.80 32.02
C ARG A 605 18.19 -8.97 32.53
N CYS A 606 17.10 -9.30 31.85
CA CYS A 606 16.09 -10.22 32.38
C CYS A 606 16.16 -11.62 31.76
N THR A 607 16.43 -11.72 30.45
CA THR A 607 16.47 -13.02 29.73
C THR A 607 17.57 -13.06 28.65
N PRO A 608 18.86 -12.85 28.99
CA PRO A 608 19.93 -12.69 28.00
C PRO A 608 20.16 -13.92 27.11
N SER A 609 19.75 -15.10 27.56
CA SER A 609 19.88 -16.37 26.84
C SER A 609 18.60 -16.81 26.10
N ALA A 610 17.51 -16.04 26.16
CA ALA A 610 16.25 -16.44 25.52
C ALA A 610 16.41 -16.49 23.99
N PRO A 611 16.05 -17.61 23.34
CA PRO A 611 16.06 -17.70 21.88
C PRO A 611 15.08 -16.72 21.25
N ILE A 612 15.52 -16.03 20.20
CA ILE A 612 14.69 -15.19 19.34
C ILE A 612 14.69 -15.82 17.96
N VAL A 613 13.54 -16.35 17.54
CA VAL A 613 13.33 -16.97 16.24
C VAL A 613 12.84 -15.90 15.26
N VAL A 614 13.65 -15.61 14.24
CA VAL A 614 13.29 -14.61 13.23
C VAL A 614 12.45 -15.24 12.13
N GLY A 615 11.28 -14.66 11.85
CA GLY A 615 10.37 -15.08 10.78
C GLY A 615 8.89 -14.94 11.16
N ASP A 616 7.99 -15.23 10.21
CA ASP A 616 6.55 -15.22 10.50
C ASP A 616 6.23 -16.21 11.63
N ALA A 617 5.53 -15.72 12.65
CA ALA A 617 5.27 -16.47 13.87
C ALA A 617 4.40 -17.70 13.62
N ARG A 618 3.46 -17.65 12.67
CA ARG A 618 2.58 -18.78 12.37
C ARG A 618 3.36 -19.90 11.68
N LEU A 619 4.21 -19.55 10.71
CA LEU A 619 5.10 -20.50 10.04
C LEU A 619 6.13 -21.10 11.01
N THR A 620 6.76 -20.28 11.85
CA THR A 620 7.78 -20.75 12.80
C THR A 620 7.19 -21.58 13.94
N LEU A 621 6.05 -21.17 14.51
CA LEU A 621 5.33 -21.96 15.51
C LEU A 621 4.83 -23.30 14.97
N SER A 622 4.48 -23.39 13.69
CA SER A 622 4.07 -24.66 13.07
C SER A 622 5.12 -25.76 13.26
N LYS A 623 6.40 -25.37 13.27
CA LYS A 623 7.58 -26.25 13.41
C LYS A 623 7.89 -26.61 14.87
N GLU A 624 7.28 -25.94 15.84
CA GLU A 624 7.44 -26.28 17.26
C GLU A 624 6.78 -27.61 17.60
N LYS A 625 7.28 -28.27 18.63
CA LYS A 625 6.64 -29.49 19.16
C LYS A 625 5.26 -29.15 19.75
N PRO A 626 4.30 -30.09 19.72
CA PRO A 626 3.07 -29.95 20.50
C PRO A 626 3.38 -29.75 22.00
N ALA A 627 2.54 -28.99 22.69
CA ALA A 627 2.68 -28.70 24.13
C ALA A 627 4.04 -28.11 24.56
N SER A 628 4.70 -27.33 23.70
CA SER A 628 5.94 -26.60 24.01
C SER A 628 5.75 -25.49 25.05
N PHE A 629 4.57 -24.88 25.15
CA PHE A 629 4.31 -23.71 25.98
C PHE A 629 3.24 -23.95 27.03
N ASP A 630 3.41 -23.33 28.19
CA ASP A 630 2.36 -23.25 29.22
C ASP A 630 1.64 -21.90 29.15
N TYR A 631 2.34 -20.86 28.68
CA TYR A 631 1.78 -19.56 28.37
C TYR A 631 2.28 -19.08 27.01
N LEU A 632 1.36 -18.74 26.11
CA LEU A 632 1.68 -18.23 24.78
C LEU A 632 1.02 -16.86 24.62
N VAL A 633 1.80 -15.83 24.29
CA VAL A 633 1.30 -14.48 24.03
C VAL A 633 1.39 -14.19 22.54
N VAL A 634 0.32 -13.63 21.97
CA VAL A 634 0.31 -13.07 20.61
C VAL A 634 0.12 -11.57 20.70
N ASP A 635 1.21 -10.87 20.43
CA ASP A 635 1.37 -9.42 20.46
C ASP A 635 2.13 -8.96 19.20
N ALA A 636 1.63 -9.38 18.03
CA ALA A 636 2.20 -9.05 16.73
C ALA A 636 1.36 -8.01 16.01
N PHE A 637 1.99 -6.89 15.67
CA PHE A 637 1.34 -5.75 15.07
C PHE A 637 2.16 -5.18 13.92
N SER A 638 1.46 -4.70 12.90
CA SER A 638 2.00 -3.72 11.96
C SER A 638 1.38 -2.38 12.29
N SER A 639 2.12 -1.53 13.00
CA SER A 639 1.60 -0.35 13.69
C SER A 639 0.43 -0.71 14.62
N ASP A 640 -0.80 -0.25 14.42
CA ASP A 640 -1.94 -0.67 15.26
C ASP A 640 -2.76 -1.83 14.68
N ALA A 641 -2.41 -2.35 13.50
CA ALA A 641 -3.15 -3.43 12.84
C ALA A 641 -2.61 -4.82 13.22
N ILE A 642 -3.50 -5.70 13.69
CA ILE A 642 -3.20 -7.12 13.91
C ILE A 642 -3.40 -7.85 12.58
N PRO A 643 -2.39 -8.57 12.08
CA PRO A 643 -2.54 -9.36 10.87
C PRO A 643 -3.68 -10.39 10.98
N VAL A 644 -4.60 -10.38 10.02
CA VAL A 644 -5.81 -11.24 10.02
C VAL A 644 -5.45 -12.72 10.18
N HIS A 645 -4.37 -13.17 9.54
CA HIS A 645 -3.94 -14.57 9.55
C HIS A 645 -3.48 -15.08 10.91
N LEU A 646 -3.32 -14.21 11.91
CA LEU A 646 -3.01 -14.59 13.28
C LEU A 646 -4.28 -14.74 14.15
N LEU A 647 -5.45 -14.37 13.62
CA LEU A 647 -6.75 -14.38 14.31
C LEU A 647 -7.76 -15.34 13.66
N THR A 648 -7.32 -16.21 12.75
CA THR A 648 -8.16 -17.21 12.08
C THR A 648 -8.36 -18.45 12.95
N VAL A 649 -9.39 -19.25 12.64
CA VAL A 649 -9.64 -20.54 13.31
C VAL A 649 -8.39 -21.41 13.25
N GLU A 650 -7.77 -21.51 12.08
CA GLU A 650 -6.57 -22.30 11.83
C GLU A 650 -5.36 -21.82 12.65
N ALA A 651 -5.22 -20.50 12.84
CA ALA A 651 -4.18 -19.93 13.68
C ALA A 651 -4.41 -20.23 15.17
N LEU A 652 -5.64 -20.06 15.67
CA LEU A 652 -5.97 -20.37 17.05
C LEU A 652 -5.81 -21.86 17.36
N GLU A 653 -6.20 -22.74 16.44
CA GLU A 653 -5.96 -24.19 16.57
C GLU A 653 -4.46 -24.53 16.62
N LEU A 654 -3.66 -23.88 15.77
CA LEU A 654 -2.21 -24.02 15.83
C LEU A 654 -1.70 -23.62 17.22
N TYR A 655 -2.07 -22.46 17.75
CA TYR A 655 -1.63 -22.01 19.08
C TYR A 655 -2.05 -22.97 20.18
N LEU A 656 -3.29 -23.43 20.19
CA LEU A 656 -3.81 -24.40 21.16
C LEU A 656 -3.06 -25.74 21.09
N SER A 657 -2.59 -26.16 19.90
CA SER A 657 -1.78 -27.37 19.75
C SER A 657 -0.38 -27.25 20.37
N LYS A 658 0.16 -26.03 20.47
CA LYS A 658 1.47 -25.76 21.09
C LYS A 658 1.38 -25.51 22.59
N LEU A 659 0.17 -25.36 23.14
CA LEU A 659 -0.06 -25.24 24.57
C LEU A 659 -0.12 -26.60 25.28
N SER A 660 0.39 -26.66 26.51
CA SER A 660 0.16 -27.76 27.44
C SER A 660 -1.32 -27.87 27.81
N ASP A 661 -1.74 -28.96 28.44
CA ASP A 661 -3.17 -29.22 28.70
C ASP A 661 -3.83 -28.14 29.58
N LYS A 662 -3.07 -27.58 30.51
CA LYS A 662 -3.48 -26.43 31.34
C LYS A 662 -3.02 -25.08 30.78
N GLY A 663 -2.51 -25.06 29.55
CA GLY A 663 -1.90 -23.89 28.95
C GLY A 663 -2.91 -22.79 28.62
N VAL A 664 -2.44 -21.55 28.61
CA VAL A 664 -3.24 -20.36 28.33
C VAL A 664 -2.63 -19.55 27.20
N LEU A 665 -3.47 -19.18 26.24
CA LEU A 665 -3.13 -18.25 25.16
C LEU A 665 -3.62 -16.85 25.55
N ALA A 666 -2.76 -15.83 25.44
CA ALA A 666 -3.14 -14.43 25.57
C ALA A 666 -3.02 -13.73 24.21
N LEU A 667 -4.11 -13.16 23.75
CA LEU A 667 -4.17 -12.37 22.53
C LEU A 667 -4.32 -10.90 22.91
N HIS A 668 -3.33 -10.07 22.58
CA HIS A 668 -3.49 -8.63 22.66
C HIS A 668 -4.33 -8.16 21.46
N VAL A 669 -5.49 -7.56 21.71
CA VAL A 669 -6.48 -7.18 20.67
C VAL A 669 -6.80 -5.69 20.67
N SER A 670 -5.96 -4.87 21.29
CA SER A 670 -6.12 -3.41 21.26
C SER A 670 -6.01 -2.90 19.83
N ASN A 671 -7.06 -2.24 19.35
CA ASN A 671 -7.07 -1.70 17.99
C ASN A 671 -7.91 -0.41 17.93
N ARG A 672 -7.39 0.61 17.22
CA ARG A 672 -8.06 1.91 17.05
C ARG A 672 -9.21 1.87 16.04
N HIS A 673 -9.16 0.94 15.08
CA HIS A 673 -10.01 0.90 13.90
C HIS A 673 -10.95 -0.32 13.83
N LEU A 674 -10.62 -1.42 14.50
CA LEU A 674 -11.33 -2.69 14.44
C LEU A 674 -11.88 -3.10 15.80
N ASP A 675 -13.11 -3.61 15.81
CA ASP A 675 -13.72 -4.25 16.98
C ASP A 675 -13.43 -5.76 16.95
N LEU A 676 -12.29 -6.14 17.51
CA LEU A 676 -11.79 -7.52 17.46
C LEU A 676 -12.40 -8.48 18.49
N PRO A 677 -12.83 -8.08 19.71
CA PRO A 677 -13.33 -9.04 20.69
C PRO A 677 -14.49 -9.94 20.23
N PRO A 678 -15.52 -9.44 19.52
CA PRO A 678 -16.60 -10.30 19.01
C PRO A 678 -16.10 -11.30 17.95
N ILE A 679 -15.10 -10.92 17.16
CA ILE A 679 -14.50 -11.75 16.11
C ILE A 679 -13.73 -12.89 16.76
N VAL A 680 -12.86 -12.58 17.73
CA VAL A 680 -12.12 -13.60 18.47
C VAL A 680 -13.06 -14.54 19.22
N ALA A 681 -14.17 -14.04 19.78
CA ALA A 681 -15.18 -14.89 20.40
C ALA A 681 -15.80 -15.88 19.39
N ALA A 682 -16.17 -15.41 18.21
CA ALA A 682 -16.71 -16.26 17.14
C ALA A 682 -15.68 -17.28 16.63
N THR A 683 -14.43 -16.84 16.42
CA THR A 683 -13.33 -17.70 15.97
C THR A 683 -13.00 -18.75 17.03
N ALA A 684 -12.80 -18.36 18.30
CA ALA A 684 -12.45 -19.29 19.37
C ALA A 684 -13.53 -20.36 19.59
N ALA A 685 -14.82 -20.01 19.42
CA ALA A 685 -15.94 -20.95 19.50
C ALA A 685 -15.93 -22.04 18.40
N LYS A 686 -15.14 -21.88 17.34
CA LYS A 686 -14.94 -22.87 16.27
C LYS A 686 -13.70 -23.75 16.48
N THR A 687 -12.96 -23.53 17.57
CA THR A 687 -11.74 -24.29 17.91
C THR A 687 -12.00 -25.31 19.02
N LYS A 688 -10.94 -26.00 19.45
CA LYS A 688 -10.95 -26.91 20.61
C LYS A 688 -10.75 -26.20 21.96
N ALA A 689 -10.80 -24.87 22.03
CA ALA A 689 -10.69 -24.13 23.29
C ALA A 689 -11.85 -24.43 24.24
N ALA A 690 -11.57 -24.44 25.55
CA ALA A 690 -12.61 -24.57 26.57
C ALA A 690 -13.44 -23.29 26.73
N GLY A 691 -12.83 -22.13 26.45
CA GLY A 691 -13.49 -20.83 26.46
C GLY A 691 -12.49 -19.68 26.36
N ALA A 692 -13.03 -18.46 26.23
CA ALA A 692 -12.24 -17.24 26.13
C ALA A 692 -12.76 -16.18 27.10
N VAL A 693 -11.86 -15.41 27.69
CA VAL A 693 -12.17 -14.36 28.67
C VAL A 693 -11.52 -13.06 28.22
N TYR A 694 -12.31 -12.00 28.14
CA TYR A 694 -11.88 -10.66 27.80
C TYR A 694 -11.55 -9.86 29.05
N VAL A 695 -10.42 -9.16 29.03
CA VAL A 695 -10.00 -8.23 30.08
C VAL A 695 -9.65 -6.90 29.42
N PHE A 696 -10.18 -5.80 29.98
CA PHE A 696 -9.80 -4.45 29.61
C PHE A 696 -8.98 -3.83 30.74
N ASP A 697 -7.68 -3.69 30.51
CA ASP A 697 -6.78 -3.02 31.43
C ASP A 697 -6.95 -1.51 31.26
N LEU A 698 -7.29 -0.83 32.36
CA LEU A 698 -7.35 0.62 32.42
C LEU A 698 -6.51 1.11 33.62
N PRO A 699 -5.19 1.24 33.45
CA PRO A 699 -4.31 1.60 34.55
C PRO A 699 -4.43 3.08 34.93
N GLU A 700 -4.25 3.37 36.22
CA GLU A 700 -4.08 4.72 36.75
C GLU A 700 -2.59 5.10 36.74
N GLY A 701 -2.23 6.27 36.19
CA GLY A 701 -0.86 6.77 36.19
C GLY A 701 -0.42 7.45 34.88
N PRO A 702 0.86 7.84 34.77
CA PRO A 702 1.39 8.49 33.58
C PRO A 702 1.34 7.57 32.34
N ALA A 703 1.01 8.13 31.18
CA ALA A 703 0.68 7.39 29.96
C ALA A 703 1.77 6.45 29.43
N TYR A 704 3.04 6.65 29.80
CA TYR A 704 4.15 5.79 29.38
C TYR A 704 4.44 4.63 30.35
N ASP A 705 4.11 4.77 31.64
CA ASP A 705 4.40 3.74 32.65
C ASP A 705 3.40 2.59 32.63
N ALA A 706 2.15 2.92 32.32
CA ALA A 706 1.09 1.95 32.13
C ALA A 706 0.08 2.52 31.13
N SER A 707 -0.33 1.71 30.16
CA SER A 707 -1.29 2.11 29.12
C SER A 707 -2.46 1.14 29.06
N ALA A 708 -3.63 1.64 28.65
CA ALA A 708 -4.79 0.78 28.47
C ALA A 708 -4.54 -0.31 27.43
N SER A 709 -5.10 -1.50 27.66
CA SER A 709 -4.99 -2.62 26.74
C SER A 709 -6.23 -3.52 26.78
N GLN A 710 -6.53 -4.16 25.66
CA GLN A 710 -7.57 -5.17 25.53
C GLN A 710 -6.91 -6.53 25.31
N VAL A 711 -7.07 -7.45 26.24
CA VAL A 711 -6.45 -8.77 26.18
C VAL A 711 -7.52 -9.86 26.28
N ILE A 712 -7.41 -10.88 25.45
CA ILE A 712 -8.26 -12.06 25.49
C ILE A 712 -7.42 -13.26 25.93
N LEU A 713 -7.81 -13.88 27.03
CA LEU A 713 -7.25 -15.13 27.51
C LEU A 713 -8.09 -16.29 26.98
N ILE A 714 -7.50 -17.15 26.15
CA ILE A 714 -8.13 -18.37 25.63
C ILE A 714 -7.55 -19.56 26.39
N ALA A 715 -8.43 -20.28 27.09
CA ALA A 715 -8.06 -21.41 27.91
C ALA A 715 -8.22 -22.72 27.13
N LYS A 716 -7.22 -23.60 27.22
CA LYS A 716 -7.27 -24.93 26.59
C LYS A 716 -8.19 -25.89 27.34
N ASP A 717 -8.25 -25.80 28.68
CA ASP A 717 -9.11 -26.64 29.52
C ASP A 717 -10.05 -25.84 30.45
N LYS A 718 -10.93 -26.56 31.15
CA LYS A 718 -11.89 -25.95 32.08
C LYS A 718 -11.23 -25.33 33.31
N ALA A 719 -10.15 -25.90 33.83
CA ALA A 719 -9.49 -25.39 35.03
C ALA A 719 -8.82 -24.03 34.75
N ALA A 720 -8.13 -23.92 33.62
CA ALA A 720 -7.56 -22.69 33.11
C ALA A 720 -8.64 -21.64 32.82
N LEU A 721 -9.80 -22.05 32.29
CA LEU A 721 -10.92 -21.14 32.06
C LEU A 721 -11.48 -20.56 33.36
N GLU A 722 -11.72 -21.39 34.39
CA GLU A 722 -12.21 -20.91 35.68
C GLU A 722 -11.19 -20.01 36.38
N ALA A 723 -9.89 -20.35 36.30
CA ALA A 723 -8.83 -19.48 36.79
C ALA A 723 -8.82 -18.12 36.06
N ALA A 724 -9.00 -18.11 34.74
CA ALA A 724 -9.02 -16.87 33.95
C ALA A 724 -10.25 -16.00 34.28
N LYS A 725 -11.42 -16.61 34.53
CA LYS A 725 -12.63 -15.91 34.97
C LYS A 725 -12.47 -15.24 36.34
N ALA A 726 -11.66 -15.83 37.23
CA ALA A 726 -11.39 -15.26 38.55
C ALA A 726 -10.48 -14.01 38.49
N MET A 727 -9.90 -13.70 37.33
CA MET A 727 -9.07 -12.52 37.16
C MET A 727 -9.91 -11.24 37.31
N LYS A 728 -9.45 -10.29 38.14
CA LYS A 728 -10.11 -8.98 38.28
C LYS A 728 -10.35 -8.32 36.91
N GLY A 729 -11.60 -7.91 36.66
CA GLY A 729 -12.02 -7.22 35.43
C GLY A 729 -12.35 -8.16 34.26
N ALA A 730 -12.27 -9.47 34.48
CA ALA A 730 -12.43 -10.46 33.43
C ALA A 730 -13.90 -10.76 33.13
N ARG A 731 -14.24 -10.84 31.85
CA ARG A 731 -15.59 -11.13 31.35
C ARG A 731 -15.54 -12.30 30.39
N LEU A 732 -16.38 -13.30 30.62
CA LEU A 732 -16.54 -14.42 29.68
C LEU A 732 -16.98 -13.89 28.31
N LEU A 733 -16.26 -14.27 27.25
CA LEU A 733 -16.64 -13.98 25.88
C LEU A 733 -17.58 -15.08 25.38
N THR A 734 -18.74 -14.66 24.88
CA THR A 734 -19.67 -15.53 24.17
C THR A 734 -19.75 -15.11 22.71
N PRO A 735 -19.82 -16.07 21.77
CA PRO A 735 -19.97 -15.74 20.36
C PRO A 735 -21.31 -15.04 20.12
N GLY A 736 -21.26 -13.89 19.44
CA GLY A 736 -22.44 -13.16 18.99
C GLY A 736 -22.91 -13.61 17.59
N THR A 737 -23.43 -12.66 16.81
CA THR A 737 -23.82 -12.88 15.41
C THR A 737 -22.66 -12.68 14.41
N THR A 738 -21.50 -12.24 14.88
CA THR A 738 -20.29 -12.04 14.07
C THR A 738 -19.79 -13.37 13.53
N ALA A 739 -19.45 -13.42 12.23
CA ALA A 739 -18.84 -14.59 11.62
C ALA A 739 -17.38 -14.78 12.10
N ALA A 740 -16.99 -16.04 12.31
CA ALA A 740 -15.60 -16.41 12.58
C ALA A 740 -14.71 -16.07 11.38
N TRP A 741 -13.48 -15.66 11.64
CA TRP A 741 -12.46 -15.50 10.60
C TRP A 741 -11.74 -16.83 10.36
N THR A 742 -11.54 -17.18 9.10
CA THR A 742 -10.78 -18.35 8.63
C THR A 742 -9.71 -17.89 7.64
N ASP A 743 -8.80 -18.78 7.27
CA ASP A 743 -7.84 -18.47 6.20
C ASP A 743 -8.51 -18.15 4.86
N ASP A 744 -9.70 -18.70 4.62
CA ASP A 744 -10.51 -18.43 3.42
C ASP A 744 -11.35 -17.14 3.53
N TYR A 745 -11.77 -16.75 4.74
CA TYR A 745 -12.76 -15.69 4.94
C TYR A 745 -12.42 -14.74 6.09
N SER A 746 -12.50 -13.43 5.80
CA SER A 746 -12.43 -12.37 6.81
C SER A 746 -13.28 -11.18 6.39
N ASN A 747 -13.97 -10.54 7.34
CA ASN A 747 -14.77 -9.34 7.10
C ASN A 747 -14.22 -8.15 7.86
N ILE A 748 -13.21 -7.50 7.27
CA ILE A 748 -12.54 -6.33 7.87
C ILE A 748 -13.50 -5.13 7.93
N LEU A 749 -14.28 -4.89 6.87
CA LEU A 749 -15.23 -3.78 6.82
C LEU A 749 -16.28 -3.86 7.93
N GLY A 750 -16.83 -5.06 8.19
CA GLY A 750 -17.76 -5.30 9.28
C GLY A 750 -17.17 -4.96 10.65
N ALA A 751 -15.89 -5.31 10.87
CA ALA A 751 -15.16 -4.99 12.10
C ALA A 751 -14.94 -3.47 12.28
N ILE A 752 -14.71 -2.73 11.20
CA ILE A 752 -14.60 -1.26 11.22
C ILE A 752 -15.95 -0.62 11.56
N ILE A 753 -17.03 -1.07 10.93
CA ILE A 753 -18.37 -0.54 11.18
C ILE A 753 -18.78 -0.79 12.63
N ALA A 754 -18.56 -2.00 13.15
CA ALA A 754 -18.83 -2.33 14.54
C ALA A 754 -18.06 -1.45 15.52
N LYS A 755 -16.79 -1.12 15.22
CA LYS A 755 -15.98 -0.23 16.05
C LYS A 755 -16.53 1.19 16.14
N ARG A 756 -17.07 1.73 15.03
CA ARG A 756 -17.61 3.11 14.98
C ARG A 756 -18.99 3.26 15.62
N LEU A 757 -19.71 2.16 15.81
CA LEU A 757 -21.05 2.15 16.42
C LEU A 757 -21.00 2.02 17.97
N LYS A 758 -19.83 1.70 18.52
CA LYS A 758 -19.56 1.69 19.97
C LYS A 758 -18.97 3.02 20.40
#